data_AF-A0ABD0WFH7-F1
#
_entry.id   AF-A0ABD0WFH7-F1
#
_cell.length_a   1.000
_cell.length_b   1.000
_cell.length_c   1.000
_cell.angle_alpha   90.00
_cell.angle_beta   90.00
_cell.angle_gamma   90.00
#
_symmetry.space_group_name_H-M   'P 1'
#
loop_
_entity.id
_entity.type
_entity.pdbx_description
1 polymer ?
#
loop_
_entity_poly.entity_id
_entity_poly.type
_entity_poly.pdbx_seq_one_letter_code
_entity_poly.pdbx_strand_id
1 'polypeptide(L)'
;MPSNEVKQRKKATTQKHDEPVERSNTFLEEAKKSKATEGYFLTESKSSSPSFLDLKTITSLLSLVVCLALTLVVFQQNAKFSDVDEKYKLLARKTSGLLEIEEEVIKVSNKLSASEDDLQSALSTASLASRLEREIYSLQAIVKAMQDDENSASHDLQNVNARFMNVTELWQTGLESLTSDLASLKMESREAHASATDRVNEAERRAQALDERLEELEVSTRRNTRALGHTEDGDAKQAQDQLDWNTKQLHKLEDQVHSLLRVDTDLIAQLQEHIPRAQECEAHLPAVEEAVRSILRLAGDLTAAERRLEELTLQVFRTEDNMLKAMTEVLNIRQALDALQAHNTILKMTNELAIVKETLGPLKRREVEQDNLWISGKQEEEGECNSVHSLLERLQDPPGAFLPQLETMEWDVSQLKDWASGLTEKGGKLHENLASLKEALGKIEGRTSAINADINNKLASVRTDVRRMGGLQSDVGSLLAKVGALEERATQAERSMIKRIGDLLASSIDRFQGLKAASERIAQGLEQLKRRLPELYTADRQLSERLRELESGRARLVRTVTFAGDLKPKVATIKRDFGALVPQVNDLTLRIGRLAEDLTNREKDIAEFQQMFANMSAVQEDLRLVSLQLSRVVPPLMPEVGGEMLGQKVNVGETLPQTLEGEL
;
A
#
# COMPACT_ATOMS: atom_id res chain seq x y z
N MET A 1 -50.81 29.65 -0.87
CA MET A 1 -51.76 30.23 0.10
C MET A 1 -51.64 29.46 1.40
N PRO A 2 -52.05 30.04 2.56
CA PRO A 2 -52.45 31.44 2.80
C PRO A 2 -51.22 32.32 3.15
N SER A 3 -51.18 33.66 3.09
CA SER A 3 -52.16 34.75 2.83
C SER A 3 -52.93 35.34 4.03
N ASN A 4 -52.68 36.62 4.32
CA ASN A 4 -53.59 37.72 4.75
C ASN A 4 -52.71 38.98 5.01
N GLU A 5 -53.11 40.26 4.90
CA GLU A 5 -54.40 40.94 4.58
C GLU A 5 -54.09 42.34 3.93
N VAL A 6 -54.75 42.79 2.83
CA VAL A 6 -55.87 43.79 2.73
C VAL A 6 -55.46 45.27 3.05
N LYS A 7 -55.72 46.36 2.28
CA LYS A 7 -56.81 46.88 1.37
C LYS A 7 -56.21 47.54 0.08
N GLN A 8 -56.69 47.38 -1.17
CA GLN A 8 -57.89 47.94 -1.89
C GLN A 8 -57.97 49.49 -2.03
N ARG A 9 -58.38 50.15 -3.16
CA ARG A 9 -58.82 49.81 -4.57
C ARG A 9 -58.94 51.15 -5.39
N LYS A 10 -59.28 51.26 -6.70
CA LYS A 10 -58.60 50.86 -7.98
C LYS A 10 -59.26 51.52 -9.24
N LYS A 11 -58.61 52.50 -9.90
CA LYS A 11 -58.81 53.11 -11.28
C LYS A 11 -57.55 53.98 -11.58
N ALA A 12 -56.92 54.16 -12.75
CA ALA A 12 -57.25 54.11 -14.21
C ALA A 12 -57.82 55.45 -14.77
N THR A 13 -57.52 55.95 -16.00
CA THR A 13 -57.13 55.25 -17.27
C THR A 13 -56.41 56.17 -18.33
N THR A 14 -55.30 55.70 -18.95
CA THR A 14 -54.79 55.89 -20.36
C THR A 14 -54.63 57.27 -21.10
N GLN A 15 -53.37 57.64 -21.40
CA GLN A 15 -52.75 58.09 -22.70
C GLN A 15 -53.15 59.39 -23.50
N LYS A 16 -52.10 60.17 -23.87
CA LYS A 16 -51.85 61.06 -25.07
C LYS A 16 -52.49 62.47 -25.28
N HIS A 17 -51.58 63.38 -25.70
CA HIS A 17 -51.64 64.50 -26.68
C HIS A 17 -52.31 65.87 -26.38
N ASP A 18 -51.62 66.87 -26.96
CA ASP A 18 -51.90 68.26 -27.41
C ASP A 18 -52.46 69.39 -26.52
N GLU A 19 -51.72 70.50 -26.67
CA GLU A 19 -51.96 71.95 -26.62
C GLU A 19 -52.91 72.65 -25.60
N PRO A 20 -52.51 73.85 -25.10
CA PRO A 20 -53.32 74.71 -24.23
C PRO A 20 -54.04 75.83 -25.00
N VAL A 21 -54.99 76.55 -24.36
CA VAL A 21 -55.15 78.00 -24.57
C VAL A 21 -55.98 78.72 -23.47
N GLU A 22 -55.48 79.90 -23.08
CA GLU A 22 -56.13 81.08 -22.50
C GLU A 22 -56.68 81.20 -21.04
N ARG A 23 -56.53 82.47 -20.58
CA ARG A 23 -57.20 83.22 -19.49
C ARG A 23 -56.78 82.90 -18.04
N SER A 24 -56.44 83.89 -17.20
CA SER A 24 -56.39 85.36 -17.44
C SER A 24 -55.50 86.10 -16.43
N ASN A 25 -54.95 87.25 -16.83
CA ASN A 25 -54.29 88.29 -16.01
C ASN A 25 -52.95 87.84 -15.37
N THR A 26 -51.92 88.66 -15.12
CA THR A 26 -51.51 90.04 -15.46
C THR A 26 -49.99 90.11 -15.15
N PHE A 27 -49.15 90.99 -15.69
CA PHE A 27 -49.26 92.16 -16.58
C PHE A 27 -47.96 92.24 -17.43
N LEU A 28 -47.89 93.09 -18.46
CA LEU A 28 -46.67 93.35 -19.23
C LEU A 28 -46.64 94.80 -19.75
N GLU A 29 -45.45 95.40 -19.74
CA GLU A 29 -45.24 96.84 -19.96
C GLU A 29 -45.61 97.42 -21.33
N GLU A 30 -45.90 98.73 -21.27
CA GLU A 30 -46.03 99.76 -22.30
C GLU A 30 -46.41 99.44 -23.77
N ALA A 31 -47.65 99.82 -24.07
CA ALA A 31 -47.93 100.96 -24.96
C ALA A 31 -47.25 101.02 -26.34
N LYS A 32 -47.91 100.38 -27.30
CA LYS A 32 -47.99 100.87 -28.69
C LYS A 32 -48.60 102.28 -28.78
N LYS A 33 -48.51 102.85 -29.98
CA LYS A 33 -49.58 103.63 -30.69
C LYS A 33 -50.99 103.59 -30.04
N SER A 34 -51.84 104.62 -30.14
CA SER A 34 -51.73 106.00 -30.69
C SER A 34 -53.13 106.66 -30.73
N LYS A 35 -53.18 108.00 -30.85
CA LYS A 35 -54.30 108.82 -31.43
C LYS A 35 -55.72 108.62 -30.87
N ALA A 36 -56.31 109.72 -30.38
CA ALA A 36 -57.34 110.49 -31.13
C ALA A 36 -58.09 111.48 -30.20
N THR A 37 -58.24 112.75 -30.63
CA THR A 37 -59.48 113.57 -30.51
C THR A 37 -59.31 114.92 -31.20
N GLU A 38 -59.41 114.92 -32.52
CA GLU A 38 -60.10 115.95 -33.32
C GLU A 38 -60.33 115.32 -34.72
N GLY A 39 -61.51 115.29 -35.32
CA GLY A 39 -62.84 115.54 -34.77
C GLY A 39 -63.90 115.22 -35.84
N TYR A 40 -64.84 114.32 -35.53
CA TYR A 40 -66.13 114.11 -36.24
C TYR A 40 -66.17 113.58 -37.70
N PHE A 41 -67.21 112.76 -37.98
CA PHE A 41 -67.81 112.35 -39.27
C PHE A 41 -67.09 111.37 -40.26
N LEU A 42 -67.71 110.18 -40.42
CA LEU A 42 -67.98 109.38 -41.66
C LEU A 42 -66.80 108.90 -42.57
N THR A 43 -66.85 107.81 -43.37
CA THR A 43 -67.74 106.63 -43.56
C THR A 43 -67.01 105.54 -44.38
N GLU A 44 -67.38 104.26 -44.21
CA GLU A 44 -67.24 103.15 -45.21
C GLU A 44 -65.82 102.76 -45.71
N SER A 45 -65.56 101.61 -46.36
CA SER A 45 -66.11 100.23 -46.27
C SER A 45 -65.09 99.21 -46.87
N LYS A 46 -65.38 97.89 -46.80
CA LYS A 46 -65.07 96.75 -47.73
C LYS A 46 -63.80 96.77 -48.65
N SER A 47 -63.16 95.64 -49.04
CA SER A 47 -63.27 94.20 -48.69
C SER A 47 -62.15 93.38 -49.40
N SER A 48 -62.09 92.07 -49.09
CA SER A 48 -61.71 90.94 -49.99
C SER A 48 -60.25 90.77 -50.54
N SER A 49 -59.77 89.53 -50.41
CA SER A 49 -58.63 88.85 -51.07
C SER A 49 -59.01 88.39 -52.52
N PRO A 50 -58.36 87.40 -53.22
CA PRO A 50 -57.15 86.57 -52.96
C PRO A 50 -56.23 86.27 -54.19
N SER A 51 -55.29 85.31 -54.01
CA SER A 51 -54.70 84.41 -55.04
C SER A 51 -53.60 84.98 -55.99
N PHE A 52 -52.75 84.20 -56.66
CA PHE A 52 -52.59 82.72 -56.78
C PHE A 52 -51.10 82.29 -56.55
N LEU A 53 -50.76 81.02 -56.81
CA LEU A 53 -49.44 80.42 -56.54
C LEU A 53 -48.27 81.09 -57.30
N ASP A 54 -47.09 81.13 -56.67
CA ASP A 54 -45.97 82.02 -57.04
C ASP A 54 -44.68 81.28 -57.45
N LEU A 55 -43.92 81.85 -58.37
CA LEU A 55 -42.68 81.35 -58.99
C LEU A 55 -41.45 81.42 -58.05
N LYS A 56 -41.70 81.44 -56.73
CA LYS A 56 -40.75 81.82 -55.67
C LYS A 56 -39.67 80.79 -55.35
N THR A 57 -39.80 79.55 -55.80
CA THR A 57 -39.00 78.41 -55.31
C THR A 57 -37.70 78.12 -56.07
N ILE A 58 -37.49 78.71 -57.26
CA ILE A 58 -36.33 78.37 -58.11
C ILE A 58 -35.35 79.54 -58.24
N THR A 59 -35.81 80.77 -58.47
CA THR A 59 -34.94 81.96 -58.52
C THR A 59 -34.44 82.42 -57.15
N SER A 60 -35.16 82.10 -56.07
CA SER A 60 -34.80 82.47 -54.69
C SER A 60 -33.52 81.80 -54.17
N LEU A 61 -32.97 80.81 -54.87
CA LEU A 61 -31.78 80.06 -54.45
C LEU A 61 -30.45 80.68 -54.93
N LEU A 62 -30.48 81.58 -55.92
CA LEU A 62 -29.27 82.24 -56.45
C LEU A 62 -29.09 83.69 -55.96
N SER A 63 -30.18 84.44 -55.73
CA SER A 63 -30.09 85.80 -55.16
C SER A 63 -29.60 85.81 -53.69
N LEU A 64 -29.81 84.71 -52.97
CA LEU A 64 -29.37 84.50 -51.58
C LEU A 64 -27.86 84.77 -51.40
N VAL A 65 -27.04 84.37 -52.38
CA VAL A 65 -25.57 84.39 -52.28
C VAL A 65 -25.00 85.81 -52.43
N VAL A 66 -25.61 86.66 -53.25
CA VAL A 66 -25.06 88.00 -53.58
C VAL A 66 -25.66 89.11 -52.72
N CYS A 67 -26.95 89.04 -52.35
CA CYS A 67 -27.56 90.06 -51.50
C CYS A 67 -27.03 90.02 -50.06
N LEU A 68 -26.77 88.83 -49.49
CA LEU A 68 -26.20 88.71 -48.14
C LEU A 68 -24.81 89.35 -48.04
N ALA A 69 -23.95 89.16 -49.05
CA ALA A 69 -22.60 89.74 -49.07
C ALA A 69 -22.61 91.28 -48.99
N LEU A 70 -23.52 91.94 -49.71
CA LEU A 70 -23.60 93.41 -49.74
C LEU A 70 -24.34 93.99 -48.52
N THR A 71 -25.39 93.34 -48.03
CA THR A 71 -26.12 93.80 -46.84
C THR A 71 -25.27 93.75 -45.57
N LEU A 72 -24.40 92.74 -45.40
CA LEU A 72 -23.52 92.64 -44.24
C LEU A 72 -22.49 93.79 -44.15
N VAL A 73 -21.98 94.28 -45.29
CA VAL A 73 -21.05 95.43 -45.31
C VAL A 73 -21.78 96.76 -45.04
N VAL A 74 -22.94 96.97 -45.66
CA VAL A 74 -23.71 98.23 -45.51
C VAL A 74 -24.33 98.36 -44.10
N PHE A 75 -24.81 97.26 -43.52
CA PHE A 75 -25.38 97.27 -42.17
C PHE A 75 -24.33 97.63 -41.09
N GLN A 76 -23.07 97.25 -41.31
CA GLN A 76 -21.98 97.55 -40.36
C GLN A 76 -21.54 99.02 -40.35
N GLN A 77 -21.91 99.83 -41.35
CA GLN A 77 -21.66 101.28 -41.35
C GLN A 77 -22.90 102.12 -41.00
N ASN A 78 -24.11 101.71 -41.39
CA ASN A 78 -25.32 102.49 -41.12
C ASN A 78 -25.67 102.64 -39.63
N ALA A 79 -25.18 101.75 -38.76
CA ALA A 79 -25.35 101.89 -37.30
C ALA A 79 -24.73 103.19 -36.72
N LYS A 80 -23.78 103.82 -37.42
CA LYS A 80 -23.12 105.06 -36.96
C LYS A 80 -23.82 106.36 -37.38
N PHE A 81 -24.92 106.29 -38.15
CA PHE A 81 -25.59 107.50 -38.66
C PHE A 81 -26.80 107.99 -37.82
N SER A 82 -27.39 107.14 -36.98
CA SER A 82 -28.59 107.52 -36.20
C SER A 82 -28.32 108.64 -35.18
N ASP A 83 -27.20 108.54 -34.45
CA ASP A 83 -26.75 109.55 -33.47
C ASP A 83 -26.35 110.89 -34.13
N VAL A 84 -26.00 110.87 -35.43
CA VAL A 84 -25.60 112.06 -36.19
C VAL A 84 -26.82 112.78 -36.80
N ASP A 85 -27.77 112.05 -37.36
CA ASP A 85 -29.01 112.61 -37.94
C ASP A 85 -29.92 113.25 -36.89
N GLU A 86 -30.01 112.67 -35.69
CA GLU A 86 -30.76 113.27 -34.58
C GLU A 86 -30.12 114.59 -34.09
N LYS A 87 -28.79 114.64 -34.01
CA LYS A 87 -28.05 115.88 -33.71
C LYS A 87 -28.19 116.94 -34.81
N TYR A 88 -28.22 116.54 -36.08
CA TYR A 88 -28.46 117.45 -37.20
C TYR A 88 -29.87 118.07 -37.17
N LYS A 89 -30.90 117.28 -36.83
CA LYS A 89 -32.28 117.78 -36.67
C LYS A 89 -32.44 118.70 -35.46
N LEU A 90 -31.73 118.43 -34.37
CA LEU A 90 -31.71 119.30 -33.19
C LEU A 90 -31.01 120.64 -33.46
N LEU A 91 -29.96 120.65 -34.30
CA LEU A 91 -29.34 121.86 -34.83
C LEU A 91 -30.28 122.63 -35.79
N ALA A 92 -30.95 121.97 -36.72
CA ALA A 92 -31.90 122.61 -37.64
C ALA A 92 -33.08 123.28 -36.92
N ARG A 93 -33.55 122.70 -35.80
CA ARG A 93 -34.57 123.32 -34.94
C ARG A 93 -34.05 124.56 -34.20
N LYS A 94 -32.75 124.66 -33.96
CA LYS A 94 -32.10 125.83 -33.36
C LYS A 94 -32.00 127.02 -34.31
N THR A 95 -31.96 126.79 -35.63
CA THR A 95 -31.89 127.87 -36.63
C THR A 95 -33.21 128.64 -36.79
N SER A 96 -34.36 128.01 -36.59
CA SER A 96 -35.66 128.71 -36.65
C SER A 96 -35.87 129.69 -35.49
N GLY A 97 -35.29 129.41 -34.31
CA GLY A 97 -35.26 130.38 -33.21
C GLY A 97 -34.32 131.55 -33.46
N LEU A 98 -33.40 131.46 -34.43
CA LEU A 98 -32.37 132.48 -34.65
C LEU A 98 -32.93 133.79 -35.24
N LEU A 99 -34.02 133.72 -36.03
CA LEU A 99 -34.68 134.91 -36.60
C LEU A 99 -35.57 135.64 -35.58
N GLU A 100 -36.22 134.90 -34.67
CA GLU A 100 -36.96 135.50 -33.54
C GLU A 100 -35.98 136.10 -32.51
N ILE A 101 -34.80 135.47 -32.36
CA ILE A 101 -33.66 136.05 -31.64
C ILE A 101 -33.08 137.27 -32.39
N GLU A 102 -33.12 137.35 -33.72
CA GLU A 102 -32.60 138.51 -34.48
C GLU A 102 -33.49 139.76 -34.27
N GLU A 103 -34.82 139.59 -34.24
CA GLU A 103 -35.75 140.67 -33.90
C GLU A 103 -35.67 141.07 -32.41
N GLU A 104 -35.55 140.10 -31.50
CA GLU A 104 -35.21 140.39 -30.09
C GLU A 104 -33.80 140.98 -29.93
N VAL A 105 -32.83 140.73 -30.82
CA VAL A 105 -31.48 141.33 -30.76
C VAL A 105 -31.50 142.79 -31.20
N ILE A 106 -32.33 143.19 -32.16
CA ILE A 106 -32.56 144.63 -32.48
C ILE A 106 -33.24 145.33 -31.28
N LYS A 107 -34.15 144.63 -30.61
CA LYS A 107 -34.88 145.10 -29.41
C LYS A 107 -34.02 145.10 -28.13
N VAL A 108 -33.04 144.21 -28.03
CA VAL A 108 -32.01 144.16 -26.98
C VAL A 108 -30.91 145.18 -27.26
N SER A 109 -30.52 145.41 -28.51
CA SER A 109 -29.57 146.48 -28.89
C SER A 109 -30.10 147.86 -28.49
N ASN A 110 -31.38 148.15 -28.79
CA ASN A 110 -32.06 149.37 -28.34
C ASN A 110 -32.38 149.41 -26.82
N LYS A 111 -32.11 148.32 -26.08
CA LYS A 111 -32.10 148.29 -24.61
C LYS A 111 -30.69 148.31 -24.02
N LEU A 112 -29.67 147.94 -24.79
CA LEU A 112 -28.28 147.91 -24.35
C LEU A 112 -27.77 149.34 -24.15
N SER A 113 -28.12 150.26 -25.06
CA SER A 113 -27.93 151.70 -24.92
C SER A 113 -28.73 152.36 -23.78
N ALA A 114 -29.69 151.64 -23.17
CA ALA A 114 -30.39 152.06 -21.96
C ALA A 114 -29.96 151.25 -20.72
N SER A 115 -29.11 150.23 -20.89
CA SER A 115 -28.57 149.39 -19.83
C SER A 115 -27.12 149.74 -19.49
N GLU A 116 -26.45 150.55 -20.32
CA GLU A 116 -25.08 151.03 -20.11
C GLU A 116 -25.04 152.03 -18.92
N ASP A 117 -26.00 152.97 -18.86
CA ASP A 117 -26.17 153.91 -17.74
C ASP A 117 -26.46 153.19 -16.40
N ASP A 118 -27.30 152.13 -16.41
CA ASP A 118 -27.61 151.34 -15.20
C ASP A 118 -26.44 150.42 -14.78
N LEU A 119 -25.67 149.86 -15.72
CA LEU A 119 -24.52 149.00 -15.40
C LEU A 119 -23.37 149.75 -14.73
N GLN A 120 -23.19 151.04 -15.03
CA GLN A 120 -22.18 151.87 -14.37
C GLN A 120 -22.54 152.18 -12.90
N SER A 121 -23.81 152.04 -12.51
CA SER A 121 -24.26 152.09 -11.11
C SER A 121 -24.02 150.76 -10.36
N ALA A 122 -24.25 149.62 -11.02
CA ALA A 122 -24.14 148.29 -10.44
C ALA A 122 -22.69 147.83 -10.12
N LEU A 123 -21.67 148.53 -10.62
CA LEU A 123 -20.25 148.12 -10.57
C LEU A 123 -19.51 148.47 -9.25
N SER A 124 -20.24 148.68 -8.14
CA SER A 124 -19.70 149.17 -6.86
C SER A 124 -19.65 148.11 -5.73
N THR A 125 -18.65 147.21 -5.86
CA THR A 125 -17.95 146.47 -4.78
C THR A 125 -18.68 145.49 -3.82
N ALA A 126 -17.89 144.57 -3.24
CA ALA A 126 -18.19 143.59 -2.18
C ALA A 126 -19.22 142.45 -2.43
N SER A 127 -20.37 142.70 -3.07
CA SER A 127 -21.46 141.70 -3.14
C SER A 127 -21.14 140.50 -4.04
N LEU A 128 -20.54 140.73 -5.21
CA LEU A 128 -20.13 139.65 -6.13
C LEU A 128 -18.89 138.89 -5.63
N ALA A 129 -17.94 139.58 -5.00
CA ALA A 129 -16.76 138.94 -4.41
C ALA A 129 -17.17 137.95 -3.32
N SER A 130 -18.01 138.38 -2.36
CA SER A 130 -18.54 137.51 -1.30
C SER A 130 -19.58 136.47 -1.79
N ARG A 131 -20.05 136.56 -3.04
CA ARG A 131 -20.83 135.49 -3.69
C ARG A 131 -19.92 134.44 -4.32
N LEU A 132 -18.93 134.86 -5.10
CA LEU A 132 -17.88 133.98 -5.65
C LEU A 132 -17.12 133.25 -4.54
N GLU A 133 -16.74 133.95 -3.47
CA GLU A 133 -16.09 133.37 -2.29
C GLU A 133 -16.97 132.31 -1.60
N ARG A 134 -18.29 132.56 -1.47
CA ARG A 134 -19.24 131.57 -0.94
C ARG A 134 -19.45 130.38 -1.90
N GLU A 135 -19.49 130.63 -3.20
CA GLU A 135 -19.56 129.60 -4.24
C GLU A 135 -18.27 128.75 -4.26
N ILE A 136 -17.10 129.37 -4.05
CA ILE A 136 -15.78 128.72 -3.91
C ILE A 136 -15.72 127.88 -2.63
N TYR A 137 -16.14 128.40 -1.46
CA TYR A 137 -16.21 127.60 -0.23
C TYR A 137 -17.23 126.45 -0.35
N SER A 138 -18.35 126.66 -1.05
CA SER A 138 -19.31 125.60 -1.35
C SER A 138 -18.72 124.55 -2.30
N LEU A 139 -17.96 124.96 -3.33
CA LEU A 139 -17.21 124.05 -4.20
C LEU A 139 -16.17 123.27 -3.39
N GLN A 140 -15.37 123.93 -2.56
CA GLN A 140 -14.36 123.30 -1.70
C GLN A 140 -14.98 122.28 -0.72
N ALA A 141 -16.17 122.57 -0.17
CA ALA A 141 -16.91 121.63 0.67
C ALA A 141 -17.39 120.40 -0.12
N ILE A 142 -17.97 120.60 -1.31
CA ILE A 142 -18.42 119.50 -2.19
C ILE A 142 -17.23 118.69 -2.71
N VAL A 143 -16.15 119.36 -3.11
CA VAL A 143 -14.88 118.75 -3.53
C VAL A 143 -14.28 117.93 -2.40
N LYS A 144 -14.31 118.42 -1.16
CA LYS A 144 -13.83 117.65 -0.01
C LYS A 144 -14.69 116.42 0.26
N ALA A 145 -16.02 116.54 0.20
CA ALA A 145 -16.92 115.40 0.31
C ALA A 145 -16.67 114.36 -0.79
N MET A 146 -16.60 114.77 -2.07
CA MET A 146 -16.24 113.88 -3.18
C MET A 146 -14.86 113.25 -3.00
N GLN A 147 -13.90 113.99 -2.45
CA GLN A 147 -12.55 113.49 -2.23
C GLN A 147 -12.49 112.45 -1.11
N ASP A 148 -13.26 112.65 -0.03
CA ASP A 148 -13.37 111.73 1.09
C ASP A 148 -14.17 110.46 0.68
N ASP A 149 -15.24 110.62 -0.12
CA ASP A 149 -15.97 109.50 -0.74
C ASP A 149 -15.10 108.68 -1.71
N GLU A 150 -14.32 109.33 -2.58
CA GLU A 150 -13.36 108.67 -3.49
C GLU A 150 -12.27 107.92 -2.71
N ASN A 151 -11.74 108.53 -1.65
CA ASN A 151 -10.78 107.89 -0.76
C ASN A 151 -11.39 106.65 -0.07
N SER A 152 -12.64 106.73 0.39
CA SER A 152 -13.36 105.58 0.97
C SER A 152 -13.59 104.49 -0.07
N ALA A 153 -14.06 104.83 -1.27
CA ALA A 153 -14.29 103.87 -2.35
C ALA A 153 -12.99 103.17 -2.79
N SER A 154 -11.87 103.88 -2.80
CA SER A 154 -10.54 103.33 -3.08
C SER A 154 -10.07 102.37 -1.97
N HIS A 155 -10.24 102.75 -0.70
CA HIS A 155 -9.96 101.90 0.46
C HIS A 155 -10.84 100.64 0.48
N ASP A 156 -12.13 100.76 0.18
CA ASP A 156 -13.04 99.63 0.13
C ASP A 156 -12.77 98.72 -1.07
N LEU A 157 -12.35 99.24 -2.22
CA LEU A 157 -11.81 98.45 -3.32
C LEU A 157 -10.56 97.65 -2.89
N GLN A 158 -9.65 98.26 -2.14
CA GLN A 158 -8.46 97.57 -1.60
C GLN A 158 -8.83 96.49 -0.57
N ASN A 159 -9.79 96.76 0.32
CA ASN A 159 -10.32 95.80 1.30
C ASN A 159 -11.03 94.62 0.63
N VAL A 160 -11.84 94.90 -0.41
CA VAL A 160 -12.47 93.87 -1.25
C VAL A 160 -11.43 93.06 -2.02
N ASN A 161 -10.41 93.68 -2.59
CA ASN A 161 -9.31 92.99 -3.27
C ASN A 161 -8.52 92.09 -2.30
N ALA A 162 -8.18 92.58 -1.10
CA ALA A 162 -7.52 91.80 -0.05
C ALA A 162 -8.35 90.58 0.38
N ARG A 163 -9.69 90.73 0.50
CA ARG A 163 -10.61 89.61 0.76
C ARG A 163 -10.64 88.61 -0.40
N PHE A 164 -10.68 89.07 -1.65
CA PHE A 164 -10.62 88.19 -2.83
C PHE A 164 -9.31 87.42 -2.89
N MET A 165 -8.17 88.05 -2.58
CA MET A 165 -6.87 87.38 -2.53
C MET A 165 -6.80 86.32 -1.42
N ASN A 166 -7.22 86.65 -0.20
CA ASN A 166 -7.27 85.68 0.91
C ASN A 166 -8.20 84.49 0.61
N VAL A 167 -9.40 84.76 0.07
CA VAL A 167 -10.33 83.70 -0.37
C VAL A 167 -9.70 82.85 -1.49
N THR A 168 -9.03 83.46 -2.47
CA THR A 168 -8.34 82.74 -3.55
C THR A 168 -7.20 81.87 -3.04
N GLU A 169 -6.43 82.35 -2.06
CA GLU A 169 -5.36 81.61 -1.38
C GLU A 169 -5.93 80.39 -0.64
N LEU A 170 -6.99 80.58 0.17
CA LEU A 170 -7.69 79.47 0.85
C LEU A 170 -8.26 78.43 -0.12
N TRP A 171 -8.87 78.86 -1.24
CA TRP A 171 -9.30 77.95 -2.29
C TRP A 171 -8.12 77.23 -2.94
N GLN A 172 -7.00 77.90 -3.19
CA GLN A 172 -5.81 77.29 -3.78
C GLN A 172 -5.17 76.26 -2.83
N THR A 173 -4.96 76.57 -1.56
CA THR A 173 -4.38 75.63 -0.58
C THR A 173 -5.30 74.44 -0.31
N GLY A 174 -6.61 74.68 -0.12
CA GLY A 174 -7.59 73.62 0.07
C GLY A 174 -7.70 72.70 -1.15
N LEU A 175 -7.55 73.26 -2.35
CA LEU A 175 -7.47 72.50 -3.59
C LEU A 175 -6.17 71.71 -3.72
N GLU A 176 -5.02 72.30 -3.40
CA GLU A 176 -3.72 71.62 -3.47
C GLU A 176 -3.70 70.39 -2.54
N SER A 177 -4.35 70.47 -1.37
CA SER A 177 -4.68 69.30 -0.54
C SER A 177 -5.55 68.28 -1.30
N LEU A 178 -6.75 68.66 -1.74
CA LEU A 178 -7.67 67.75 -2.46
C LEU A 178 -7.02 67.10 -3.71
N THR A 179 -6.11 67.81 -4.37
CA THR A 179 -5.37 67.37 -5.56
C THR A 179 -4.30 66.34 -5.20
N SER A 180 -3.67 66.48 -4.03
CA SER A 180 -2.77 65.51 -3.42
C SER A 180 -3.52 64.28 -2.88
N ASP A 181 -4.62 64.49 -2.16
CA ASP A 181 -5.46 63.43 -1.57
C ASP A 181 -6.09 62.54 -2.66
N LEU A 182 -6.52 63.14 -3.76
CA LEU A 182 -7.04 62.42 -4.92
C LEU A 182 -5.92 61.72 -5.74
N ALA A 183 -4.66 62.16 -5.61
CA ALA A 183 -3.51 61.50 -6.22
C ALA A 183 -3.03 60.30 -5.39
N SER A 184 -2.96 60.43 -4.06
CA SER A 184 -2.62 59.33 -3.14
C SER A 184 -3.68 58.22 -3.20
N LEU A 185 -4.97 58.56 -3.09
CA LEU A 185 -6.09 57.61 -3.24
C LEU A 185 -6.05 56.88 -4.60
N LYS A 186 -5.61 57.55 -5.67
CA LYS A 186 -5.45 56.94 -6.99
C LYS A 186 -4.25 55.98 -7.07
N MET A 187 -3.17 56.21 -6.31
CA MET A 187 -2.07 55.25 -6.20
C MET A 187 -2.49 54.05 -5.34
N GLU A 188 -3.05 54.30 -4.15
CA GLU A 188 -3.56 53.28 -3.23
C GLU A 188 -4.59 52.37 -3.91
N SER A 189 -5.59 52.93 -4.61
CA SER A 189 -6.58 52.16 -5.35
C SER A 189 -5.99 51.31 -6.49
N ARG A 190 -4.81 51.64 -7.01
CA ARG A 190 -4.13 50.88 -8.06
C ARG A 190 -3.24 49.78 -7.48
N GLU A 191 -2.53 50.07 -6.40
CA GLU A 191 -1.72 49.09 -5.67
C GLU A 191 -2.61 48.02 -5.02
N ALA A 192 -3.72 48.44 -4.37
CA ALA A 192 -4.73 47.54 -3.85
C ALA A 192 -5.36 46.66 -4.94
N HIS A 193 -5.66 47.24 -6.11
CA HIS A 193 -6.16 46.46 -7.26
C HIS A 193 -5.13 45.46 -7.78
N ALA A 194 -3.87 45.86 -7.96
CA ALA A 194 -2.81 44.97 -8.42
C ALA A 194 -2.60 43.81 -7.43
N SER A 195 -2.41 44.11 -6.13
CA SER A 195 -2.23 43.10 -5.09
C SER A 195 -3.45 42.17 -4.95
N ALA A 196 -4.67 42.69 -5.12
CA ALA A 196 -5.88 41.87 -5.14
C ALA A 196 -5.92 40.94 -6.38
N THR A 197 -5.56 41.46 -7.57
CA THR A 197 -5.47 40.67 -8.81
C THR A 197 -4.47 39.52 -8.66
N ASP A 198 -3.27 39.81 -8.17
CA ASP A 198 -2.21 38.82 -7.99
C ASP A 198 -2.60 37.74 -6.97
N ARG A 199 -3.27 38.13 -5.86
CA ARG A 199 -3.80 37.18 -4.86
C ARG A 199 -4.90 36.29 -5.42
N VAL A 200 -5.81 36.82 -6.27
CA VAL A 200 -6.84 36.02 -6.94
C VAL A 200 -6.20 35.03 -7.91
N ASN A 201 -5.28 35.49 -8.77
CA ASN A 201 -4.58 34.65 -9.74
C ASN A 201 -3.74 33.54 -9.07
N GLU A 202 -3.09 33.84 -7.95
CA GLU A 202 -2.34 32.87 -7.15
C GLU A 202 -3.25 31.86 -6.45
N ALA A 203 -4.37 32.32 -5.88
CA ALA A 203 -5.34 31.44 -5.23
C ALA A 203 -6.09 30.55 -6.23
N GLU A 204 -6.37 31.01 -7.45
CA GLU A 204 -6.92 30.19 -8.53
C GLU A 204 -5.93 29.12 -9.00
N ARG A 205 -4.66 29.46 -9.22
CA ARG A 205 -3.62 28.46 -9.55
C ARG A 205 -3.46 27.41 -8.45
N ARG A 206 -3.58 27.80 -7.17
CA ARG A 206 -3.57 26.84 -6.04
C ARG A 206 -4.82 25.96 -6.01
N ALA A 207 -6.00 26.50 -6.33
CA ALA A 207 -7.23 25.72 -6.42
C ALA A 207 -7.14 24.66 -7.54
N GLN A 208 -6.62 25.03 -8.71
CA GLN A 208 -6.39 24.10 -9.83
C GLN A 208 -5.42 22.97 -9.44
N ALA A 209 -4.26 23.31 -8.87
CA ALA A 209 -3.27 22.33 -8.42
C ALA A 209 -3.76 21.42 -7.27
N LEU A 210 -4.80 21.83 -6.53
CA LEU A 210 -5.46 20.98 -5.53
C LEU A 210 -6.47 20.01 -6.17
N ASP A 211 -7.19 20.42 -7.23
CA ASP A 211 -8.09 19.52 -7.96
C ASP A 211 -7.33 18.42 -8.70
N GLU A 212 -6.24 18.80 -9.38
CA GLU A 212 -5.33 17.85 -10.05
C GLU A 212 -4.78 16.81 -9.07
N ARG A 213 -4.25 17.27 -7.93
CA ARG A 213 -3.74 16.38 -6.86
C ARG A 213 -4.82 15.51 -6.24
N LEU A 214 -6.05 16.01 -6.15
CA LEU A 214 -7.18 15.22 -5.65
C LEU A 214 -7.56 14.11 -6.63
N GLU A 215 -7.59 14.41 -7.94
CA GLU A 215 -7.84 13.41 -8.97
C GLU A 215 -6.71 12.38 -9.06
N GLU A 216 -5.44 12.81 -8.97
CA GLU A 216 -4.29 11.90 -8.85
C GLU A 216 -4.42 10.97 -7.64
N LEU A 217 -4.76 11.51 -6.46
CA LEU A 217 -4.92 10.73 -5.23
C LEU A 217 -6.09 9.74 -5.31
N GLU A 218 -7.23 10.16 -5.86
CA GLU A 218 -8.36 9.29 -6.15
C GLU A 218 -7.97 8.16 -7.11
N VAL A 219 -7.37 8.49 -8.25
CA VAL A 219 -7.01 7.53 -9.31
C VAL A 219 -5.89 6.59 -8.86
N SER A 220 -4.90 7.10 -8.11
CA SER A 220 -3.86 6.30 -7.46
C SER A 220 -4.48 5.31 -6.47
N THR A 221 -5.32 5.78 -5.54
CA THR A 221 -6.00 4.89 -4.57
C THR A 221 -6.89 3.86 -5.25
N ARG A 222 -7.61 4.23 -6.31
CA ARG A 222 -8.42 3.31 -7.15
C ARG A 222 -7.57 2.26 -7.89
N ARG A 223 -6.33 2.59 -8.29
CA ARG A 223 -5.38 1.65 -8.92
C ARG A 223 -4.74 0.74 -7.87
N ASN A 224 -4.24 1.31 -6.78
CA ASN A 224 -3.52 0.59 -5.73
C ASN A 224 -4.43 -0.42 -5.00
N THR A 225 -5.68 -0.04 -4.68
CA THR A 225 -6.65 -0.99 -4.09
C THR A 225 -7.00 -2.15 -5.04
N ARG A 226 -7.03 -1.94 -6.36
CA ARG A 226 -7.21 -3.04 -7.32
C ARG A 226 -5.96 -3.93 -7.43
N ALA A 227 -4.77 -3.32 -7.49
CA ALA A 227 -3.51 -4.04 -7.57
C ALA A 227 -3.29 -4.93 -6.32
N LEU A 228 -3.41 -4.35 -5.13
CA LEU A 228 -3.31 -5.05 -3.86
C LEU A 228 -4.39 -6.14 -3.71
N GLY A 229 -5.63 -5.84 -4.11
CA GLY A 229 -6.71 -6.83 -4.13
C GLY A 229 -6.36 -8.05 -4.98
N HIS A 230 -5.85 -7.83 -6.21
CA HIS A 230 -5.47 -8.93 -7.10
C HIS A 230 -4.22 -9.70 -6.64
N THR A 231 -3.24 -9.06 -6.00
CA THR A 231 -2.10 -9.79 -5.41
C THR A 231 -2.54 -10.60 -4.19
N GLU A 232 -3.31 -10.01 -3.28
CA GLU A 232 -3.84 -10.73 -2.10
C GLU A 232 -4.79 -11.87 -2.49
N ASP A 233 -5.63 -11.71 -3.51
CA ASP A 233 -6.48 -12.79 -4.04
C ASP A 233 -5.62 -13.93 -4.62
N GLY A 234 -4.53 -13.61 -5.32
CA GLY A 234 -3.59 -14.60 -5.86
C GLY A 234 -2.85 -15.35 -4.76
N ASP A 235 -2.20 -14.62 -3.85
CA ASP A 235 -1.41 -15.18 -2.75
C ASP A 235 -2.28 -16.00 -1.79
N ALA A 236 -3.45 -15.48 -1.41
CA ALA A 236 -4.39 -16.21 -0.55
C ALA A 236 -4.96 -17.45 -1.25
N LYS A 237 -5.23 -17.40 -2.55
CA LYS A 237 -5.64 -18.60 -3.30
C LYS A 237 -4.52 -19.63 -3.35
N GLN A 238 -3.28 -19.24 -3.64
CA GLN A 238 -2.14 -20.16 -3.66
C GLN A 238 -1.92 -20.80 -2.28
N ALA A 239 -2.05 -20.03 -1.20
CA ALA A 239 -2.01 -20.54 0.16
C ALA A 239 -3.16 -21.53 0.45
N GLN A 240 -4.39 -21.22 0.02
CA GLN A 240 -5.55 -22.09 0.18
C GLN A 240 -5.40 -23.40 -0.60
N ASP A 241 -4.99 -23.34 -1.87
CA ASP A 241 -4.74 -24.52 -2.71
C ASP A 241 -3.65 -25.43 -2.09
N GLN A 242 -2.61 -24.85 -1.47
CA GLN A 242 -1.58 -25.59 -0.73
C GLN A 242 -2.09 -26.19 0.59
N LEU A 243 -2.95 -25.48 1.33
CA LEU A 243 -3.58 -26.01 2.55
C LEU A 243 -4.57 -27.14 2.22
N ASP A 244 -5.32 -27.03 1.13
CA ASP A 244 -6.22 -28.10 0.68
C ASP A 244 -5.45 -29.31 0.11
N TRP A 245 -4.28 -29.10 -0.51
CA TRP A 245 -3.37 -30.19 -0.86
C TRP A 245 -2.79 -30.88 0.39
N ASN A 246 -2.31 -30.11 1.37
CA ASN A 246 -1.82 -30.64 2.66
C ASN A 246 -2.92 -31.45 3.36
N THR A 247 -4.15 -30.94 3.37
CA THR A 247 -5.34 -31.61 3.93
C THR A 247 -5.60 -32.95 3.25
N LYS A 248 -5.48 -33.03 1.91
CA LYS A 248 -5.64 -34.28 1.15
C LYS A 248 -4.53 -35.29 1.43
N GLN A 249 -3.27 -34.85 1.57
CA GLN A 249 -2.18 -35.76 1.96
C GLN A 249 -2.37 -36.27 3.40
N LEU A 250 -2.87 -35.43 4.30
CA LEU A 250 -3.10 -35.80 5.69
C LEU A 250 -4.19 -36.87 5.83
N HIS A 251 -5.33 -36.72 5.14
CA HIS A 251 -6.36 -37.75 5.10
C HIS A 251 -5.81 -39.07 4.55
N LYS A 252 -5.03 -39.02 3.46
CA LYS A 252 -4.37 -40.22 2.90
C LYS A 252 -3.42 -40.89 3.91
N LEU A 253 -2.66 -40.13 4.69
CA LEU A 253 -1.79 -40.67 5.74
C LEU A 253 -2.61 -41.28 6.90
N GLU A 254 -3.73 -40.67 7.27
CA GLU A 254 -4.64 -41.21 8.28
C GLU A 254 -5.33 -42.50 7.79
N ASP A 255 -5.79 -42.57 6.54
CA ASP A 255 -6.30 -43.80 5.90
C ASP A 255 -5.24 -44.90 5.90
N GLN A 256 -3.98 -44.56 5.58
CA GLN A 256 -2.87 -45.51 5.61
C GLN A 256 -2.61 -46.03 7.04
N VAL A 257 -2.57 -45.16 8.05
CA VAL A 257 -2.40 -45.58 9.46
C VAL A 257 -3.57 -46.45 9.94
N HIS A 258 -4.82 -46.14 9.58
CA HIS A 258 -5.97 -47.03 9.85
C HIS A 258 -5.82 -48.40 9.18
N SER A 259 -5.39 -48.43 7.91
CA SER A 259 -5.24 -49.68 7.16
C SER A 259 -4.15 -50.58 7.74
N LEU A 260 -3.03 -49.99 8.20
CA LEU A 260 -1.94 -50.72 8.86
C LEU A 260 -2.37 -51.23 10.23
N LEU A 261 -2.99 -50.38 11.07
CA LEU A 261 -3.47 -50.77 12.40
C LEU A 261 -4.49 -51.93 12.32
N ARG A 262 -5.33 -51.93 11.28
CA ARG A 262 -6.23 -53.04 10.99
C ARG A 262 -5.46 -54.31 10.61
N VAL A 263 -4.50 -54.22 9.69
CA VAL A 263 -3.68 -55.38 9.27
C VAL A 263 -2.91 -55.96 10.45
N ASP A 264 -2.33 -55.12 11.31
CA ASP A 264 -1.62 -55.56 12.51
C ASP A 264 -2.56 -56.26 13.50
N THR A 265 -3.77 -55.73 13.73
CA THR A 265 -4.77 -56.39 14.61
C THR A 265 -5.31 -57.69 14.03
N ASP A 266 -5.57 -57.76 12.71
CA ASP A 266 -5.96 -58.98 12.00
C ASP A 266 -4.83 -60.05 12.06
N LEU A 267 -3.56 -59.65 11.95
CA LEU A 267 -2.39 -60.54 12.07
C LEU A 267 -2.12 -60.98 13.52
N ILE A 268 -2.24 -60.08 14.51
CA ILE A 268 -2.12 -60.40 15.94
C ILE A 268 -3.17 -61.45 16.35
N ALA A 269 -4.38 -61.37 15.80
CA ALA A 269 -5.44 -62.36 16.00
C ALA A 269 -5.10 -63.72 15.36
N GLN A 270 -4.59 -63.76 14.12
CA GLN A 270 -4.14 -65.01 13.48
C GLN A 270 -2.98 -65.67 14.24
N LEU A 271 -2.00 -64.88 14.68
CA LEU A 271 -0.91 -65.36 15.55
C LEU A 271 -1.44 -65.92 16.87
N GLN A 272 -2.52 -65.38 17.42
CA GLN A 272 -3.13 -65.88 18.66
C GLN A 272 -3.78 -67.27 18.52
N GLU A 273 -4.17 -67.69 17.31
CA GLU A 273 -4.60 -69.07 17.05
C GLU A 273 -3.41 -70.03 16.90
N HIS A 274 -2.33 -69.58 16.26
CA HIS A 274 -1.19 -70.43 15.92
C HIS A 274 -0.16 -70.60 17.06
N ILE A 275 0.04 -69.59 17.90
CA ILE A 275 0.96 -69.65 19.06
C ILE A 275 0.62 -70.80 20.03
N PRO A 276 -0.62 -70.98 20.54
CA PRO A 276 -0.91 -72.08 21.47
C PRO A 276 -0.70 -73.46 20.83
N ARG A 277 -0.99 -73.62 19.54
CA ARG A 277 -0.75 -74.87 18.79
C ARG A 277 0.74 -75.16 18.62
N ALA A 278 1.56 -74.12 18.46
CA ALA A 278 3.02 -74.25 18.44
C ALA A 278 3.60 -74.56 19.84
N GLN A 279 3.03 -73.97 20.91
CA GLN A 279 3.40 -74.25 22.30
C GLN A 279 3.03 -75.68 22.72
N GLU A 280 1.87 -76.21 22.29
CA GLU A 280 1.48 -77.61 22.48
C GLU A 280 2.48 -78.56 21.80
N CYS A 281 2.85 -78.27 20.54
CA CYS A 281 3.88 -79.04 19.83
C CYS A 281 5.26 -78.94 20.54
N GLU A 282 5.60 -77.78 21.11
CA GLU A 282 6.83 -77.59 21.88
C GLU A 282 6.82 -78.37 23.20
N ALA A 283 5.69 -78.45 23.91
CA ALA A 283 5.55 -79.21 25.15
C ALA A 283 5.80 -80.72 24.95
N HIS A 284 5.55 -81.24 23.74
CA HIS A 284 5.89 -82.61 23.38
C HIS A 284 7.36 -82.83 22.99
N LEU A 285 8.14 -81.78 22.69
CA LEU A 285 9.53 -81.93 22.23
C LEU A 285 10.45 -82.65 23.22
N PRO A 286 10.47 -82.35 24.54
CA PRO A 286 11.34 -83.05 25.46
C PRO A 286 11.08 -84.57 25.52
N ALA A 287 9.82 -84.98 25.36
CA ALA A 287 9.44 -86.40 25.32
C ALA A 287 9.88 -87.07 24.01
N VAL A 288 9.77 -86.38 22.87
CA VAL A 288 10.29 -86.85 21.57
C VAL A 288 11.83 -86.95 21.60
N GLU A 289 12.50 -85.96 22.17
CA GLU A 289 13.95 -85.99 22.37
C GLU A 289 14.40 -87.15 23.28
N GLU A 290 13.66 -87.44 24.35
CA GLU A 290 14.00 -88.53 25.27
C GLU A 290 13.72 -89.93 24.68
N ALA A 291 12.62 -90.08 23.93
CA ALA A 291 12.39 -91.26 23.10
C ALA A 291 13.55 -91.46 22.09
N VAL A 292 14.06 -90.38 21.52
CA VAL A 292 15.23 -90.36 20.64
C VAL A 292 16.53 -90.74 21.38
N ARG A 293 16.79 -90.20 22.57
CA ARG A 293 17.98 -90.54 23.39
C ARG A 293 17.96 -92.01 23.81
N SER A 294 16.83 -92.52 24.27
CA SER A 294 16.66 -93.93 24.66
C SER A 294 16.80 -94.89 23.47
N ILE A 295 16.32 -94.53 22.27
CA ILE A 295 16.59 -95.28 21.03
C ILE A 295 18.09 -95.30 20.69
N LEU A 296 18.80 -94.18 20.83
CA LEU A 296 20.25 -94.13 20.60
C LEU A 296 21.03 -94.93 21.64
N ARG A 297 20.57 -94.96 22.89
CA ARG A 297 21.14 -95.82 23.95
C ARG A 297 20.95 -97.30 23.61
N LEU A 298 19.73 -97.71 23.25
CA LEU A 298 19.41 -99.08 22.81
C LEU A 298 20.29 -99.51 21.63
N ALA A 299 20.64 -98.58 20.71
CA ALA A 299 21.55 -98.85 19.61
C ALA A 299 22.97 -99.22 20.11
N GLY A 300 23.50 -98.45 21.07
CA GLY A 300 24.78 -98.74 21.70
C GLY A 300 24.77 -100.08 22.44
N ASP A 301 23.75 -100.29 23.28
CA ASP A 301 23.54 -101.52 24.05
C ASP A 301 23.41 -102.75 23.12
N LEU A 302 22.75 -102.62 21.96
CA LEU A 302 22.70 -103.67 20.94
C LEU A 302 24.08 -103.99 20.36
N THR A 303 24.85 -102.99 19.91
CA THR A 303 26.19 -103.24 19.34
C THR A 303 27.18 -103.83 20.35
N ALA A 304 26.93 -103.64 21.64
CA ALA A 304 27.66 -104.34 22.71
C ALA A 304 27.17 -105.79 22.89
N ALA A 305 25.87 -106.04 22.77
CA ALA A 305 25.30 -107.40 22.83
C ALA A 305 25.69 -108.26 21.61
N GLU A 306 25.74 -107.66 20.41
CA GLU A 306 26.21 -108.28 19.17
C GLU A 306 27.63 -108.82 19.31
N ARG A 307 28.59 -108.00 19.73
CA ARG A 307 29.98 -108.41 19.98
C ARG A 307 30.10 -109.51 21.03
N ARG A 308 29.27 -109.48 22.08
CA ARG A 308 29.20 -110.54 23.10
C ARG A 308 28.64 -111.84 22.51
N LEU A 309 27.69 -111.77 21.59
CA LEU A 309 27.17 -112.95 20.89
C LEU A 309 28.22 -113.53 19.94
N GLU A 310 28.97 -112.69 19.21
CA GLU A 310 30.10 -113.13 18.38
C GLU A 310 31.17 -113.85 19.23
N GLU A 311 31.53 -113.27 20.38
CA GLU A 311 32.50 -113.85 21.32
C GLU A 311 32.02 -115.19 21.90
N LEU A 312 30.77 -115.27 22.39
CA LEU A 312 30.16 -116.51 22.88
C LEU A 312 30.03 -117.56 21.77
N THR A 313 29.73 -117.14 20.54
CA THR A 313 29.66 -118.04 19.37
C THR A 313 31.04 -118.63 19.08
N LEU A 314 32.09 -117.82 19.08
CA LEU A 314 33.47 -118.27 18.94
C LEU A 314 33.91 -119.16 20.12
N GLN A 315 33.42 -118.90 21.33
CA GLN A 315 33.68 -119.76 22.49
C GLN A 315 32.99 -121.14 22.34
N VAL A 316 31.74 -121.18 21.89
CA VAL A 316 31.02 -122.44 21.64
C VAL A 316 31.68 -123.23 20.52
N PHE A 317 32.07 -122.59 19.41
CA PHE A 317 32.88 -123.20 18.35
C PHE A 317 34.19 -123.81 18.89
N ARG A 318 34.87 -123.14 19.83
CA ARG A 318 36.08 -123.69 20.48
C ARG A 318 35.75 -124.87 21.39
N THR A 319 34.62 -124.87 22.09
CA THR A 319 34.21 -126.04 22.91
C THR A 319 33.74 -127.21 22.05
N GLU A 320 33.06 -126.98 20.93
CA GLU A 320 32.74 -128.01 19.93
C GLU A 320 34.02 -128.59 19.33
N ASP A 321 34.97 -127.77 18.87
CA ASP A 321 36.25 -128.21 18.31
C ASP A 321 37.11 -128.95 19.35
N ASN A 322 37.15 -128.49 20.60
CA ASN A 322 37.80 -129.23 21.69
C ASN A 322 37.06 -130.54 22.02
N MET A 323 35.73 -130.59 21.91
CA MET A 323 34.96 -131.83 22.04
C MET A 323 35.13 -132.76 20.83
N LEU A 324 35.34 -132.24 19.62
CA LEU A 324 35.66 -133.03 18.43
C LEU A 324 37.09 -133.56 18.50
N LYS A 325 38.04 -132.80 19.04
CA LYS A 325 39.38 -133.28 19.39
C LYS A 325 39.30 -134.35 20.47
N ALA A 326 38.60 -134.11 21.58
CA ALA A 326 38.36 -135.13 22.60
C ALA A 326 37.57 -136.34 22.06
N MET A 327 36.76 -136.18 20.99
CA MET A 327 36.06 -137.30 20.35
C MET A 327 37.01 -138.06 19.42
N THR A 328 37.91 -137.34 18.74
CA THR A 328 39.00 -137.90 17.95
C THR A 328 40.05 -138.54 18.86
N GLU A 329 40.22 -138.10 20.10
CA GLU A 329 41.10 -138.69 21.11
C GLU A 329 40.45 -139.89 21.77
N VAL A 330 39.14 -139.88 22.11
CA VAL A 330 38.42 -141.09 22.53
C VAL A 330 38.34 -142.09 21.39
N LEU A 331 38.10 -141.64 20.15
CA LEU A 331 38.18 -142.49 18.95
C LEU A 331 39.61 -142.92 18.66
N ASN A 332 40.67 -142.15 18.97
CA ASN A 332 42.06 -142.58 18.84
C ASN A 332 42.55 -143.37 20.06
N ILE A 333 41.85 -143.40 21.18
CA ILE A 333 42.05 -144.38 22.25
C ILE A 333 41.42 -145.69 21.81
N ARG A 334 40.20 -145.65 21.27
CA ARG A 334 39.51 -146.78 20.64
C ARG A 334 40.26 -147.30 19.40
N GLN A 335 40.84 -146.40 18.60
CA GLN A 335 41.58 -146.67 17.36
C GLN A 335 43.10 -146.69 17.58
N ALA A 336 43.60 -146.50 18.81
CA ALA A 336 44.92 -146.98 19.21
C ALA A 336 44.80 -148.39 19.80
N LEU A 337 43.77 -148.64 20.60
CA LEU A 337 43.31 -149.98 20.96
C LEU A 337 43.07 -150.85 19.69
N ASP A 338 42.63 -150.25 18.57
CA ASP A 338 42.72 -150.86 17.23
C ASP A 338 44.13 -150.78 16.59
N ALA A 339 44.62 -149.58 16.25
CA ALA A 339 45.71 -149.39 15.27
C ALA A 339 47.07 -148.92 15.82
N LEU A 340 47.11 -148.39 17.05
CA LEU A 340 48.28 -147.77 17.72
C LEU A 340 49.04 -146.65 16.81
N GLN A 341 48.50 -145.37 16.51
CA GLN A 341 48.94 -144.19 15.53
C GLN A 341 48.44 -142.61 15.68
N ALA A 342 48.82 -141.51 14.87
CA ALA A 342 48.46 -139.96 14.95
C ALA A 342 48.75 -138.81 13.77
N HIS A 343 48.34 -137.45 13.77
CA HIS A 343 48.57 -136.29 12.71
C HIS A 343 48.37 -134.66 12.98
N ASN A 344 48.53 -133.60 12.03
CA ASN A 344 48.40 -132.03 12.20
C ASN A 344 48.36 -130.89 10.97
N THR A 345 48.22 -129.47 11.11
CA THR A 345 48.11 -128.32 10.00
C THR A 345 48.26 -126.69 10.27
N ILE A 346 48.21 -125.64 9.32
CA ILE A 346 48.52 -124.08 9.40
C ILE A 346 47.91 -122.91 8.39
N LEU A 347 48.07 -121.49 8.51
CA LEU A 347 47.38 -120.26 7.76
C LEU A 347 48.12 -118.80 7.43
N LYS A 348 47.50 -117.65 6.85
CA LYS A 348 47.98 -116.21 6.33
C LYS A 348 46.84 -115.04 6.09
N MET A 349 46.80 -113.68 5.64
CA MET A 349 47.50 -112.30 5.28
C MET A 349 46.44 -111.04 5.05
N THR A 350 46.45 -109.68 4.61
CA THR A 350 47.18 -108.50 3.85
C THR A 350 46.62 -106.94 4.02
N ASN A 351 46.87 -105.82 3.17
CA ASN A 351 46.54 -104.26 3.29
C ASN A 351 46.15 -103.38 1.96
N GLU A 352 45.99 -102.01 1.62
CA GLU A 352 46.20 -100.48 1.99
C GLU A 352 45.37 -99.38 1.06
N LEU A 353 45.35 -97.98 0.77
CA LEU A 353 45.96 -96.54 0.93
C LEU A 353 45.07 -95.24 0.35
N ALA A 354 45.39 -93.85 0.34
CA ALA A 354 44.54 -92.60 -0.11
C ALA A 354 45.14 -91.08 -0.44
N ILE A 355 44.40 -89.94 -0.86
CA ILE A 355 44.86 -88.48 -1.29
C ILE A 355 43.86 -87.15 -1.37
N VAL A 356 44.23 -85.82 -1.72
CA VAL A 356 43.48 -84.41 -1.70
C VAL A 356 43.89 -83.22 -2.76
N LYS A 357 43.60 -81.83 -2.97
CA LYS A 357 42.95 -80.48 -2.46
C LYS A 357 42.98 -79.13 -3.43
N GLU A 358 42.21 -77.93 -3.33
CA GLU A 358 42.45 -76.48 -3.95
C GLU A 358 41.51 -75.12 -3.68
N THR A 359 41.71 -73.84 -4.25
CA THR A 359 41.04 -72.39 -4.03
C THR A 359 41.06 -71.27 -5.23
N LEU A 360 40.75 -69.88 -5.37
CA LEU A 360 40.26 -68.53 -4.71
C LEU A 360 39.98 -67.19 -5.67
N GLY A 361 39.50 -65.92 -5.30
CA GLY A 361 39.39 -64.58 -6.17
C GLY A 361 38.71 -63.12 -5.75
N PRO A 362 38.79 -61.90 -6.51
CA PRO A 362 38.41 -60.39 -6.19
C PRO A 362 37.77 -59.34 -7.31
N LEU A 363 37.50 -57.94 -7.40
CA LEU A 363 37.15 -56.57 -6.69
C LEU A 363 36.91 -55.22 -7.63
N LYS A 364 36.30 -53.97 -7.28
CA LYS A 364 36.12 -52.55 -8.01
C LYS A 364 35.23 -51.36 -7.30
N ARG A 365 34.85 -50.01 -7.59
CA ARG A 365 35.15 -48.64 -8.34
C ARG A 365 34.19 -47.34 -7.91
N ARG A 366 34.25 -46.02 -8.42
CA ARG A 366 33.51 -44.65 -8.07
C ARG A 366 33.44 -43.47 -9.19
N GLU A 367 32.64 -42.30 -9.14
CA GLU A 367 32.83 -40.91 -9.87
C GLU A 367 32.06 -39.51 -9.43
N VAL A 368 31.78 -38.43 -10.29
CA VAL A 368 31.95 -36.86 -10.16
C VAL A 368 30.76 -35.73 -10.32
N GLU A 369 30.98 -34.34 -10.25
CA GLU A 369 30.10 -33.10 -9.86
C GLU A 369 30.10 -31.65 -10.68
N GLN A 370 29.28 -30.53 -10.42
CA GLN A 370 29.18 -29.11 -11.14
C GLN A 370 28.35 -27.82 -10.52
N ASP A 371 28.38 -26.48 -10.99
CA ASP A 371 27.63 -25.20 -10.45
C ASP A 371 27.31 -23.83 -11.32
N ASN A 372 27.09 -22.55 -10.77
CA ASN A 372 26.24 -21.36 -11.30
C ASN A 372 26.71 -19.79 -11.58
N LEU A 373 25.99 -18.64 -11.20
CA LEU A 373 25.66 -17.34 -12.03
C LEU A 373 25.37 -15.87 -11.35
N TRP A 374 25.17 -14.66 -12.08
CA TRP A 374 24.26 -13.39 -11.85
C TRP A 374 24.42 -11.87 -12.50
N ILE A 375 23.96 -10.66 -11.95
CA ILE A 375 23.34 -9.37 -12.66
C ILE A 375 23.50 -7.80 -12.16
N SER A 376 22.99 -6.69 -12.87
CA SER A 376 22.97 -5.13 -12.59
C SER A 376 22.02 -4.18 -13.53
N GLY A 377 21.69 -2.82 -13.62
CA GLY A 377 21.85 -1.37 -13.02
C GLY A 377 21.19 -0.09 -13.84
N LYS A 378 21.01 1.24 -13.37
CA LYS A 378 20.44 2.56 -14.07
C LYS A 378 20.64 4.06 -13.37
N GLN A 379 20.49 5.35 -13.99
CA GLN A 379 20.74 6.88 -13.53
C GLN A 379 20.11 8.18 -14.39
N GLU A 380 20.15 9.63 -14.39
CA GLU A 380 20.36 11.01 -13.61
C GLU A 380 20.09 12.52 -14.36
N GLU A 381 19.97 13.84 -13.78
CA GLU A 381 19.72 15.34 -14.37
C GLU A 381 19.86 16.72 -13.41
N GLU A 382 19.72 18.16 -13.51
CA GLU A 382 19.68 19.53 -14.39
C GLU A 382 19.65 21.08 -13.69
N GLY A 383 19.48 22.38 -14.30
CA GLY A 383 19.62 23.89 -13.71
C GLY A 383 19.02 25.37 -14.27
N GLU A 384 19.38 26.70 -13.83
CA GLU A 384 18.79 28.19 -14.12
C GLU A 384 19.71 29.61 -14.08
N CYS A 385 19.52 31.05 -14.04
CA CYS A 385 18.59 32.32 -13.79
C CYS A 385 19.04 33.90 -14.22
N ASN A 386 18.42 35.17 -13.93
CA ASN A 386 18.78 36.68 -14.37
C ASN A 386 18.25 38.17 -13.75
N SER A 387 18.51 39.49 -14.25
CA SER A 387 18.16 40.99 -13.71
C SER A 387 18.50 42.39 -14.58
N VAL A 388 18.38 43.83 -14.47
CA VAL A 388 17.82 45.20 -13.80
C VAL A 388 18.13 46.65 -14.61
N HIS A 389 17.99 48.09 -14.48
CA HIS A 389 17.56 49.47 -13.73
C HIS A 389 17.48 50.85 -14.68
N SER A 390 17.38 52.29 -14.55
CA SER A 390 17.14 53.67 -13.74
C SER A 390 16.99 55.09 -14.64
N LEU A 391 16.92 56.52 -14.48
CA LEU A 391 16.78 57.83 -13.57
C LEU A 391 16.58 59.37 -14.29
N LEU A 392 16.34 60.66 -13.68
CA LEU A 392 16.13 62.14 -14.31
C LEU A 392 16.11 63.62 -13.51
N GLU A 393 15.91 64.93 -14.08
CA GLU A 393 15.96 66.46 -13.54
C GLU A 393 15.16 67.72 -14.33
N ARG A 394 15.03 69.16 -14.26
CA ARG A 394 15.19 70.60 -13.52
C ARG A 394 14.50 71.94 -14.29
N LEU A 395 14.40 73.36 -14.17
CA LEU A 395 14.73 74.75 -13.43
C LEU A 395 13.93 76.19 -13.85
N GLN A 396 14.10 77.54 -13.36
CA GLN A 396 13.25 78.91 -13.58
C GLN A 396 13.76 80.53 -13.46
N ASP A 397 12.94 81.69 -13.20
CA ASP A 397 12.83 83.20 -13.77
C ASP A 397 12.65 84.69 -12.95
N PRO A 398 12.42 86.02 -13.49
CA PRO A 398 12.56 87.52 -12.91
C PRO A 398 11.51 88.87 -13.03
N PRO A 399 11.77 90.24 -12.65
CA PRO A 399 10.83 91.52 -12.33
C PRO A 399 10.87 93.12 -12.91
N GLY A 400 10.38 94.31 -12.26
CA GLY A 400 9.87 95.77 -12.79
C GLY A 400 10.16 97.35 -12.24
N ALA A 401 9.28 98.49 -12.34
CA ALA A 401 9.55 100.10 -12.44
C ALA A 401 8.76 101.41 -11.70
N PHE A 402 8.68 102.79 -12.16
CA PHE A 402 8.46 104.21 -11.43
C PHE A 402 7.80 105.64 -12.08
N LEU A 403 7.52 106.90 -11.42
CA LEU A 403 6.71 108.25 -11.85
C LEU A 403 7.02 109.90 -11.47
N PRO A 404 6.16 111.06 -11.20
CA PRO A 404 6.24 112.64 -11.57
C PRO A 404 5.73 114.00 -10.69
N GLN A 405 5.71 115.39 -11.08
CA GLN A 405 5.15 116.76 -10.36
C GLN A 405 5.12 118.31 -11.04
N LEU A 406 4.42 119.49 -10.58
CA LEU A 406 4.43 121.07 -10.97
C LEU A 406 3.61 122.32 -10.18
N GLU A 407 3.72 123.75 -10.36
CA GLU A 407 2.99 125.05 -9.70
C GLU A 407 2.95 126.63 -10.33
N THR A 408 2.19 127.80 -9.89
CA THR A 408 2.32 129.42 -10.07
C THR A 408 1.31 130.71 -9.59
N MET A 409 0.42 131.60 -10.29
CA MET A 409 -0.99 132.20 -9.85
C MET A 409 -2.09 131.27 -10.36
N GLU A 410 -1.84 130.75 -11.54
CA GLU A 410 -1.27 129.42 -11.61
C GLU A 410 -0.88 128.68 -10.27
N TRP A 411 -0.89 129.22 -9.04
CA TRP A 411 -0.84 128.49 -7.78
C TRP A 411 -2.25 128.25 -7.31
N ASP A 412 -3.20 129.19 -7.37
CA ASP A 412 -4.62 128.83 -7.19
C ASP A 412 -5.18 128.13 -8.44
N VAL A 413 -4.81 128.60 -9.64
CA VAL A 413 -5.22 127.94 -10.89
C VAL A 413 -4.51 126.60 -11.08
N SER A 414 -3.25 126.40 -10.64
CA SER A 414 -2.71 125.03 -10.53
C SER A 414 -3.16 124.32 -9.27
N GLN A 415 -3.51 124.92 -8.13
CA GLN A 415 -4.18 124.14 -7.07
C GLN A 415 -5.49 123.55 -7.61
N LEU A 416 -6.21 124.28 -8.47
CA LEU A 416 -7.38 123.75 -9.17
C LEU A 416 -7.04 122.79 -10.34
N LYS A 417 -5.92 122.98 -11.07
CA LYS A 417 -5.48 122.09 -12.17
C LYS A 417 -4.64 120.89 -11.75
N ASP A 418 -4.00 120.94 -10.59
CA ASP A 418 -3.29 119.89 -9.85
C ASP A 418 -4.32 119.10 -9.03
N TRP A 419 -5.38 119.75 -8.53
CA TRP A 419 -6.57 119.04 -8.07
C TRP A 419 -7.32 118.37 -9.23
N ALA A 420 -7.60 119.05 -10.35
CA ALA A 420 -8.31 118.44 -11.47
C ALA A 420 -7.47 117.36 -12.16
N SER A 421 -6.17 117.58 -12.38
CA SER A 421 -5.28 116.54 -12.89
C SER A 421 -5.09 115.43 -11.86
N GLY A 422 -4.94 115.74 -10.58
CA GLY A 422 -4.92 114.76 -9.47
C GLY A 422 -6.22 113.96 -9.35
N LEU A 423 -7.38 114.53 -9.68
CA LEU A 423 -8.66 113.82 -9.77
C LEU A 423 -8.70 112.91 -11.01
N THR A 424 -8.18 113.36 -12.16
CA THR A 424 -8.01 112.46 -13.32
C THR A 424 -6.93 111.39 -13.11
N GLU A 425 -5.93 111.66 -12.26
CA GLU A 425 -4.85 110.73 -11.91
C GLU A 425 -5.36 109.69 -10.89
N LYS A 426 -6.17 110.10 -9.90
CA LYS A 426 -6.88 109.20 -8.98
C LYS A 426 -7.93 108.38 -9.70
N GLY A 427 -8.75 109.00 -10.55
CA GLY A 427 -9.67 108.29 -11.43
C GLY A 427 -8.96 107.31 -12.38
N GLY A 428 -7.78 107.69 -12.89
CA GLY A 428 -6.89 106.81 -13.64
C GLY A 428 -6.41 105.61 -12.83
N LYS A 429 -5.85 105.85 -11.63
CA LYS A 429 -5.43 104.80 -10.68
C LYS A 429 -6.60 103.89 -10.27
N LEU A 430 -7.80 104.43 -10.08
CA LEU A 430 -8.99 103.65 -9.72
C LEU A 430 -9.50 102.83 -10.91
N HIS A 431 -9.38 103.33 -12.14
CA HIS A 431 -9.63 102.57 -13.37
C HIS A 431 -8.58 101.46 -13.59
N GLU A 432 -7.31 101.72 -13.30
CA GLU A 432 -6.21 100.76 -13.37
C GLU A 432 -6.31 99.65 -12.30
N ASN A 433 -6.73 100.02 -11.08
CA ASN A 433 -7.11 99.07 -10.02
C ASN A 433 -8.32 98.20 -10.44
N LEU A 434 -9.32 98.77 -11.13
CA LEU A 434 -10.47 98.02 -11.63
C LEU A 434 -10.10 97.10 -12.80
N ALA A 435 -9.20 97.55 -13.70
CA ALA A 435 -8.69 96.75 -14.81
C ALA A 435 -7.85 95.55 -14.33
N SER A 436 -6.95 95.77 -13.36
CA SER A 436 -6.14 94.71 -12.75
C SER A 436 -6.97 93.74 -11.91
N LEU A 437 -7.99 94.21 -11.16
CA LEU A 437 -8.98 93.35 -10.49
C LEU A 437 -9.72 92.45 -11.51
N LYS A 438 -10.11 93.01 -12.66
CA LYS A 438 -10.78 92.26 -13.74
C LYS A 438 -9.85 91.21 -14.38
N GLU A 439 -8.57 91.52 -14.56
CA GLU A 439 -7.58 90.57 -15.06
C GLU A 439 -7.31 89.45 -14.04
N ALA A 440 -7.24 89.78 -12.75
CA ALA A 440 -7.12 88.80 -11.67
C ALA A 440 -8.33 87.86 -11.62
N LEU A 441 -9.55 88.38 -11.73
CA LEU A 441 -10.78 87.59 -11.85
C LEU A 441 -10.74 86.63 -13.05
N GLY A 442 -10.33 87.10 -14.24
CA GLY A 442 -10.18 86.24 -15.42
C GLY A 442 -9.13 85.14 -15.24
N LYS A 443 -8.03 85.43 -14.55
CA LYS A 443 -7.01 84.42 -14.16
C LYS A 443 -7.58 83.39 -13.17
N ILE A 444 -8.39 83.82 -12.20
CA ILE A 444 -9.04 82.93 -11.23
C ILE A 444 -10.07 82.03 -11.93
N GLU A 445 -10.90 82.57 -12.82
CA GLU A 445 -11.90 81.83 -13.60
C GLU A 445 -11.24 80.77 -14.52
N GLY A 446 -10.18 81.17 -15.24
CA GLY A 446 -9.40 80.27 -16.09
C GLY A 446 -8.71 79.15 -15.30
N ARG A 447 -8.10 79.48 -14.15
CA ARG A 447 -7.53 78.48 -13.23
C ARG A 447 -8.63 77.54 -12.72
N THR A 448 -9.72 78.06 -12.19
CA THR A 448 -10.86 77.28 -11.66
C THR A 448 -11.42 76.30 -12.69
N SER A 449 -11.48 76.71 -13.96
CA SER A 449 -11.91 75.86 -15.07
C SER A 449 -10.94 74.70 -15.35
N ALA A 450 -9.63 74.97 -15.43
CA ALA A 450 -8.61 73.94 -15.61
C ALA A 450 -8.54 72.96 -14.42
N ILE A 451 -8.71 73.50 -13.21
CA ILE A 451 -8.77 72.77 -11.95
C ILE A 451 -9.95 71.79 -11.92
N ASN A 452 -11.15 72.26 -12.29
CA ASN A 452 -12.34 71.43 -12.38
C ASN A 452 -12.17 70.30 -13.42
N ALA A 453 -11.46 70.56 -14.53
CA ALA A 453 -11.14 69.54 -15.52
C ALA A 453 -10.20 68.46 -14.96
N ASP A 454 -9.13 68.82 -14.23
CA ASP A 454 -8.22 67.85 -13.60
C ASP A 454 -8.92 66.98 -12.53
N ILE A 455 -9.73 67.58 -11.66
CA ILE A 455 -10.54 66.85 -10.67
C ILE A 455 -11.46 65.85 -11.37
N ASN A 456 -12.19 66.26 -12.41
CA ASN A 456 -13.09 65.35 -13.14
C ASN A 456 -12.33 64.21 -13.84
N ASN A 457 -11.17 64.49 -14.43
CA ASN A 457 -10.31 63.46 -15.05
C ASN A 457 -9.76 62.46 -14.03
N LYS A 458 -9.31 62.93 -12.86
CA LYS A 458 -8.84 62.07 -11.76
C LYS A 458 -9.98 61.25 -11.16
N LEU A 459 -11.15 61.85 -10.93
CA LEU A 459 -12.36 61.18 -10.45
C LEU A 459 -12.84 60.11 -11.45
N ALA A 460 -12.80 60.38 -12.75
CA ALA A 460 -13.11 59.40 -13.79
C ALA A 460 -12.13 58.20 -13.77
N SER A 461 -10.84 58.43 -13.50
CA SER A 461 -9.85 57.37 -13.28
C SER A 461 -10.20 56.52 -12.05
N VAL A 462 -10.41 57.14 -10.88
CA VAL A 462 -10.77 56.42 -9.65
C VAL A 462 -12.07 55.64 -9.83
N ARG A 463 -13.08 56.21 -10.48
CA ARG A 463 -14.36 55.55 -10.80
C ARG A 463 -14.22 54.42 -11.84
N THR A 464 -13.10 54.33 -12.54
CA THR A 464 -12.77 53.20 -13.41
C THR A 464 -12.08 52.10 -12.60
N ASP A 465 -11.11 52.45 -11.77
CA ASP A 465 -10.39 51.51 -10.92
C ASP A 465 -11.33 50.87 -9.87
N VAL A 466 -12.28 51.62 -9.30
CA VAL A 466 -13.39 51.10 -8.46
C VAL A 466 -14.30 50.11 -9.20
N ARG A 467 -14.57 50.31 -10.50
CA ARG A 467 -15.35 49.32 -11.28
C ARG A 467 -14.57 48.03 -11.50
N ARG A 468 -13.26 48.11 -11.69
CA ARG A 468 -12.40 46.93 -11.83
C ARG A 468 -12.30 46.15 -10.52
N MET A 469 -12.23 46.84 -9.37
CA MET A 469 -12.40 46.22 -8.04
C MET A 469 -13.74 45.48 -7.90
N GLY A 470 -14.83 46.01 -8.46
CA GLY A 470 -16.12 45.31 -8.55
C GLY A 470 -16.09 44.06 -9.45
N GLY A 471 -15.23 44.05 -10.46
CA GLY A 471 -14.90 42.84 -11.25
C GLY A 471 -14.19 41.80 -10.38
N LEU A 472 -13.09 42.19 -9.72
CA LEU A 472 -12.35 41.33 -8.80
C LEU A 472 -13.24 40.76 -7.67
N GLN A 473 -14.24 41.50 -7.20
CA GLN A 473 -15.22 40.98 -6.24
C GLN A 473 -16.04 39.80 -6.82
N SER A 474 -16.40 39.86 -8.11
CA SER A 474 -17.05 38.76 -8.82
C SER A 474 -16.10 37.59 -9.04
N ASP A 475 -14.82 37.86 -9.33
CA ASP A 475 -13.80 36.83 -9.52
C ASP A 475 -13.47 36.10 -8.20
N VAL A 476 -13.39 36.82 -7.08
CA VAL A 476 -13.32 36.25 -5.72
C VAL A 476 -14.55 35.41 -5.41
N GLY A 477 -15.76 35.86 -5.78
CA GLY A 477 -16.99 35.08 -5.60
C GLY A 477 -17.00 33.78 -6.42
N SER A 478 -16.53 33.84 -7.67
CA SER A 478 -16.34 32.69 -8.55
C SER A 478 -15.32 31.70 -7.98
N LEU A 479 -14.18 32.20 -7.51
CA LEU A 479 -13.13 31.38 -6.90
C LEU A 479 -13.59 30.74 -5.58
N LEU A 480 -14.35 31.45 -4.75
CA LEU A 480 -14.92 30.89 -3.52
C LEU A 480 -15.91 29.77 -3.81
N ALA A 481 -16.73 29.91 -4.86
CA ALA A 481 -17.59 28.82 -5.34
C ALA A 481 -16.80 27.62 -5.88
N LYS A 482 -15.70 27.84 -6.61
CA LYS A 482 -14.77 26.77 -7.04
C LYS A 482 -14.18 26.05 -5.82
N VAL A 483 -13.64 26.78 -4.85
CA VAL A 483 -13.03 26.21 -3.64
C VAL A 483 -14.04 25.40 -2.81
N GLY A 484 -15.29 25.88 -2.67
CA GLY A 484 -16.35 25.11 -2.01
C GLY A 484 -16.70 23.80 -2.74
N ALA A 485 -16.71 23.81 -4.08
CA ALA A 485 -16.89 22.59 -4.87
C ALA A 485 -15.70 21.62 -4.75
N LEU A 486 -14.47 22.14 -4.63
CA LEU A 486 -13.27 21.34 -4.35
C LEU A 486 -13.29 20.73 -2.94
N GLU A 487 -13.80 21.45 -1.95
CA GLU A 487 -14.00 20.94 -0.58
C GLU A 487 -15.04 19.81 -0.56
N GLU A 488 -16.19 19.99 -1.24
CA GLU A 488 -17.18 18.91 -1.38
C GLU A 488 -16.58 17.69 -2.11
N ARG A 489 -15.90 17.91 -3.25
CA ARG A 489 -15.19 16.86 -4.00
C ARG A 489 -14.15 16.16 -3.12
N ALA A 490 -13.40 16.89 -2.30
CA ALA A 490 -12.40 16.32 -1.40
C ALA A 490 -13.02 15.41 -0.34
N THR A 491 -14.11 15.83 0.30
CA THR A 491 -14.82 14.96 1.27
C THR A 491 -15.51 13.78 0.57
N GLN A 492 -15.95 13.90 -0.69
CA GLN A 492 -16.48 12.78 -1.47
C GLN A 492 -15.38 11.78 -1.84
N ALA A 493 -14.23 12.28 -2.31
CA ALA A 493 -13.04 11.50 -2.62
C ALA A 493 -12.58 10.71 -1.38
N GLU A 494 -12.41 11.39 -0.24
CA GLU A 494 -12.05 10.80 1.06
C GLU A 494 -13.00 9.66 1.44
N ARG A 495 -14.31 9.91 1.50
CA ARG A 495 -15.32 8.87 1.81
C ARG A 495 -15.23 7.68 0.84
N SER A 496 -14.96 7.94 -0.45
CA SER A 496 -14.82 6.88 -1.46
C SER A 496 -13.52 6.08 -1.31
N MET A 497 -12.42 6.73 -0.88
CA MET A 497 -11.12 6.10 -0.65
C MET A 497 -11.14 5.27 0.62
N ILE A 498 -11.67 5.82 1.73
CA ILE A 498 -11.92 5.09 2.98
C ILE A 498 -12.80 3.87 2.71
N LYS A 499 -13.88 4.01 1.93
CA LYS A 499 -14.71 2.87 1.56
C LYS A 499 -13.92 1.81 0.77
N ARG A 500 -13.19 2.18 -0.29
CA ARG A 500 -12.41 1.21 -1.11
C ARG A 500 -11.35 0.46 -0.30
N ILE A 501 -10.69 1.15 0.62
CA ILE A 501 -9.69 0.57 1.52
C ILE A 501 -10.38 -0.33 2.55
N GLY A 502 -11.52 0.07 3.10
CA GLY A 502 -12.33 -0.74 4.01
C GLY A 502 -12.90 -2.01 3.36
N ASP A 503 -13.44 -1.89 2.14
CA ASP A 503 -13.94 -3.02 1.35
C ASP A 503 -12.81 -4.04 1.07
N LEU A 504 -11.60 -3.55 0.75
CA LEU A 504 -10.41 -4.39 0.56
C LEU A 504 -9.95 -5.06 1.87
N LEU A 505 -9.87 -4.31 2.97
CA LEU A 505 -9.45 -4.84 4.28
C LEU A 505 -10.44 -5.88 4.83
N ALA A 506 -11.75 -5.66 4.64
CA ALA A 506 -12.77 -6.65 4.99
C ALA A 506 -12.57 -7.95 4.19
N SER A 507 -12.41 -7.83 2.86
CA SER A 507 -12.12 -8.98 1.99
C SER A 507 -10.80 -9.69 2.36
N SER A 508 -9.79 -8.95 2.81
CA SER A 508 -8.51 -9.49 3.30
C SER A 508 -8.67 -10.27 4.60
N ILE A 509 -9.45 -9.73 5.54
CA ILE A 509 -9.81 -10.36 6.81
C ILE A 509 -10.61 -11.66 6.56
N ASP A 510 -11.55 -11.66 5.63
CA ASP A 510 -12.33 -12.85 5.27
C ASP A 510 -11.45 -13.93 4.62
N ARG A 511 -10.55 -13.56 3.70
CA ARG A 511 -9.52 -14.46 3.12
C ARG A 511 -8.65 -15.06 4.23
N PHE A 512 -8.16 -14.24 5.16
CA PHE A 512 -7.32 -14.69 6.27
C PHE A 512 -8.07 -15.62 7.25
N GLN A 513 -9.34 -15.34 7.54
CA GLN A 513 -10.18 -16.24 8.35
C GLN A 513 -10.38 -17.61 7.67
N GLY A 514 -10.59 -17.63 6.34
CA GLY A 514 -10.66 -18.87 5.55
C GLY A 514 -9.37 -19.70 5.64
N LEU A 515 -8.22 -19.06 5.39
CA LEU A 515 -6.89 -19.67 5.50
C LEU A 515 -6.59 -20.19 6.92
N LYS A 516 -6.93 -19.40 7.94
CA LYS A 516 -6.79 -19.79 9.35
C LYS A 516 -7.63 -21.03 9.65
N ALA A 517 -8.90 -21.07 9.23
CA ALA A 517 -9.75 -22.23 9.44
C ALA A 517 -9.26 -23.47 8.68
N ALA A 518 -8.63 -23.32 7.52
CA ALA A 518 -7.97 -24.43 6.82
C ALA A 518 -6.70 -24.92 7.55
N SER A 519 -5.88 -24.00 8.05
CA SER A 519 -4.71 -24.31 8.89
C SER A 519 -5.09 -25.03 10.18
N GLU A 520 -6.15 -24.59 10.87
CA GLU A 520 -6.67 -25.22 12.10
C GLU A 520 -7.18 -26.65 11.85
N ARG A 521 -7.82 -26.93 10.71
CA ARG A 521 -8.21 -28.30 10.32
C ARG A 521 -7.00 -29.22 10.14
N ILE A 522 -5.94 -28.73 9.48
CA ILE A 522 -4.69 -29.49 9.30
C ILE A 522 -4.02 -29.75 10.65
N ALA A 523 -3.96 -28.76 11.53
CA ALA A 523 -3.41 -28.91 12.88
C ALA A 523 -4.19 -29.94 13.72
N GLN A 524 -5.53 -29.92 13.65
CA GLN A 524 -6.39 -30.91 14.31
C GLN A 524 -6.18 -32.32 13.76
N GLY A 525 -6.13 -32.48 12.43
CA GLY A 525 -5.85 -33.77 11.80
C GLY A 525 -4.45 -34.30 12.13
N LEU A 526 -3.44 -33.42 12.21
CA LEU A 526 -2.08 -33.81 12.54
C LEU A 526 -1.97 -34.28 14.00
N GLU A 527 -2.69 -33.64 14.92
CA GLU A 527 -2.84 -34.13 16.29
C GLU A 527 -3.63 -35.44 16.39
N GLN A 528 -4.60 -35.71 15.51
CA GLN A 528 -5.28 -37.01 15.44
C GLN A 528 -4.33 -38.12 14.94
N LEU A 529 -3.64 -37.89 13.82
CA LEU A 529 -2.62 -38.82 13.28
C LEU A 529 -1.53 -39.13 14.31
N LYS A 530 -1.04 -38.09 15.02
CA LYS A 530 -0.03 -38.18 16.08
C LYS A 530 -0.50 -38.95 17.34
N ARG A 531 -1.82 -39.04 17.60
CA ARG A 531 -2.38 -39.88 18.68
C ARG A 531 -2.51 -41.36 18.28
N ARG A 532 -2.77 -41.63 17.00
CA ARG A 532 -2.84 -43.00 16.44
C ARG A 532 -1.48 -43.64 16.21
N LEU A 533 -0.44 -42.84 15.91
CA LEU A 533 0.89 -43.36 15.60
C LEU A 533 1.52 -44.19 16.75
N PRO A 534 1.37 -43.82 18.04
CA PRO A 534 1.74 -44.69 19.16
C PRO A 534 0.95 -46.00 19.24
N GLU A 535 -0.35 -45.99 18.91
CA GLU A 535 -1.19 -47.19 18.90
C GLU A 535 -0.66 -48.20 17.88
N LEU A 536 -0.39 -47.73 16.66
CA LEU A 536 0.25 -48.51 15.59
C LEU A 536 1.62 -49.05 16.02
N TYR A 537 2.48 -48.21 16.60
CA TYR A 537 3.79 -48.63 17.09
C TYR A 537 3.70 -49.71 18.20
N THR A 538 2.68 -49.65 19.07
CA THR A 538 2.45 -50.71 20.05
C THR A 538 1.91 -52.00 19.44
N ALA A 539 1.12 -51.93 18.36
CA ALA A 539 0.63 -53.10 17.64
C ALA A 539 1.76 -53.82 16.88
N ASP A 540 2.51 -53.11 16.03
CA ASP A 540 3.69 -53.63 15.32
C ASP A 540 4.71 -54.26 16.29
N ARG A 541 4.96 -53.62 17.44
CA ARG A 541 5.82 -54.18 18.48
C ARG A 541 5.28 -55.49 19.06
N GLN A 542 3.99 -55.56 19.41
CA GLN A 542 3.38 -56.79 19.94
C GLN A 542 3.36 -57.91 18.90
N LEU A 543 3.12 -57.57 17.63
CA LEU A 543 3.20 -58.49 16.49
C LEU A 543 4.62 -59.03 16.32
N SER A 544 5.62 -58.17 16.37
CA SER A 544 7.04 -58.53 16.27
C SER A 544 7.51 -59.41 17.44
N GLU A 545 7.10 -59.10 18.67
CA GLU A 545 7.42 -59.92 19.85
C GLU A 545 6.77 -61.32 19.76
N ARG A 546 5.49 -61.40 19.35
CA ARG A 546 4.77 -62.66 19.08
C ARG A 546 5.37 -63.48 17.93
N LEU A 547 5.76 -62.83 16.84
CA LEU A 547 6.40 -63.50 15.70
C LEU A 547 7.70 -64.15 16.13
N ARG A 548 8.53 -63.44 16.92
CA ARG A 548 9.81 -63.95 17.43
C ARG A 548 9.64 -65.17 18.35
N GLU A 549 8.60 -65.20 19.18
CA GLU A 549 8.26 -66.38 19.98
C GLU A 549 7.92 -67.57 19.09
N LEU A 550 7.02 -67.39 18.12
CA LEU A 550 6.60 -68.42 17.18
C LEU A 550 7.77 -68.95 16.33
N GLU A 551 8.67 -68.07 15.87
CA GLU A 551 9.89 -68.47 15.15
C GLU A 551 10.86 -69.24 16.04
N SER A 552 10.99 -68.89 17.32
CA SER A 552 11.86 -69.63 18.25
C SER A 552 11.35 -71.06 18.50
N GLY A 553 10.03 -71.24 18.63
CA GLY A 553 9.39 -72.56 18.74
C GLY A 553 9.50 -73.36 17.44
N ARG A 554 9.22 -72.73 16.29
CA ARG A 554 9.48 -73.31 14.96
C ARG A 554 10.92 -73.77 14.80
N ALA A 555 11.90 -73.00 15.26
CA ALA A 555 13.32 -73.36 15.21
C ALA A 555 13.69 -74.53 16.14
N ARG A 556 12.95 -74.76 17.24
CA ARG A 556 13.07 -75.99 18.05
C ARG A 556 12.42 -77.19 17.35
N LEU A 557 11.20 -77.02 16.84
CA LEU A 557 10.44 -78.03 16.10
C LEU A 557 11.18 -78.53 14.85
N VAL A 558 11.75 -77.63 14.05
CA VAL A 558 12.51 -78.01 12.85
C VAL A 558 13.75 -78.84 13.22
N ARG A 559 14.52 -78.44 14.24
CA ARG A 559 15.74 -79.16 14.66
C ARG A 559 15.45 -80.59 15.12
N THR A 560 14.41 -80.78 15.93
CA THR A 560 14.02 -82.11 16.45
C THR A 560 13.42 -82.98 15.34
N VAL A 561 12.63 -82.41 14.43
CA VAL A 561 12.10 -83.13 13.25
C VAL A 561 13.21 -83.55 12.29
N THR A 562 14.22 -82.71 12.02
CA THR A 562 15.39 -83.13 11.21
C THR A 562 16.17 -84.23 11.91
N PHE A 563 16.42 -84.12 13.22
CA PHE A 563 17.16 -85.14 13.96
C PHE A 563 16.41 -86.49 14.01
N ALA A 564 15.09 -86.47 14.18
CA ALA A 564 14.24 -87.66 14.05
C ALA A 564 14.27 -88.25 12.62
N GLY A 565 14.39 -87.39 11.60
CA GLY A 565 14.64 -87.79 10.20
C GLY A 565 15.96 -88.54 10.03
N ASP A 566 17.06 -88.00 10.57
CA ASP A 566 18.41 -88.60 10.56
C ASP A 566 18.50 -89.90 11.38
N LEU A 567 17.60 -90.07 12.35
CA LEU A 567 17.48 -91.29 13.15
C LEU A 567 16.68 -92.39 12.46
N LYS A 568 15.73 -92.04 11.59
CA LYS A 568 14.92 -93.02 10.83
C LYS A 568 15.75 -94.09 10.11
N PRO A 569 16.84 -93.79 9.36
CA PRO A 569 17.70 -94.83 8.77
C PRO A 569 18.48 -95.61 9.84
N LYS A 570 18.92 -94.97 10.93
CA LYS A 570 19.62 -95.66 12.03
C LYS A 570 18.70 -96.69 12.71
N VAL A 571 17.44 -96.34 12.97
CA VAL A 571 16.42 -97.25 13.52
C VAL A 571 16.10 -98.40 12.55
N ALA A 572 16.07 -98.14 11.25
CA ALA A 572 15.91 -99.19 10.25
C ALA A 572 17.11 -100.18 10.26
N THR A 573 18.33 -99.67 10.39
CA THR A 573 19.56 -100.48 10.57
C THR A 573 19.50 -101.30 11.87
N ILE A 574 19.28 -100.66 13.03
CA ILE A 574 19.13 -101.32 14.33
C ILE A 574 18.08 -102.45 14.29
N LYS A 575 16.94 -102.22 13.61
CA LYS A 575 15.89 -103.24 13.44
C LYS A 575 16.34 -104.39 12.54
N ARG A 576 17.16 -104.13 11.50
CA ARG A 576 17.77 -105.18 10.66
C ARG A 576 18.80 -106.00 11.47
N ASP A 577 19.61 -105.35 12.29
CA ASP A 577 20.64 -106.00 13.10
C ASP A 577 20.01 -106.87 14.21
N PHE A 578 19.01 -106.36 14.96
CA PHE A 578 18.17 -107.19 15.83
C PHE A 578 17.57 -108.39 15.09
N GLY A 579 17.07 -108.19 13.86
CA GLY A 579 16.52 -109.25 13.02
C GLY A 579 17.55 -110.30 12.55
N ALA A 580 18.83 -109.94 12.47
CA ALA A 580 19.93 -110.83 12.15
C ALA A 580 20.50 -111.56 13.39
N LEU A 581 20.45 -110.92 14.56
CA LEU A 581 20.88 -111.51 15.83
C LEU A 581 19.94 -112.60 16.33
N VAL A 582 18.61 -112.45 16.18
CA VAL A 582 17.63 -113.48 16.59
C VAL A 582 17.94 -114.89 16.04
N PRO A 583 18.16 -115.11 14.73
CA PRO A 583 18.53 -116.42 14.22
C PRO A 583 19.92 -116.90 14.68
N GLN A 584 20.88 -116.00 14.92
CA GLN A 584 22.19 -116.37 15.48
C GLN A 584 22.07 -116.86 16.94
N VAL A 585 21.29 -116.17 17.78
CA VAL A 585 21.00 -116.60 19.16
C VAL A 585 20.29 -117.97 19.13
N ASN A 586 19.36 -118.18 18.21
CA ASN A 586 18.64 -119.45 18.08
C ASN A 586 19.57 -120.60 17.62
N ASP A 587 20.44 -120.38 16.64
CA ASP A 587 21.45 -121.37 16.21
C ASP A 587 22.41 -121.70 17.36
N LEU A 588 22.96 -120.67 18.02
CA LEU A 588 23.85 -120.84 19.17
C LEU A 588 23.16 -121.61 20.30
N THR A 589 21.89 -121.32 20.58
CA THR A 589 21.09 -122.04 21.60
C THR A 589 20.87 -123.51 21.21
N LEU A 590 20.55 -123.79 19.94
CA LEU A 590 20.42 -125.16 19.43
C LEU A 590 21.75 -125.93 19.48
N ARG A 591 22.87 -125.25 19.24
CA ARG A 591 24.21 -125.86 19.24
C ARG A 591 24.74 -126.08 20.66
N ILE A 592 24.50 -125.15 21.59
CA ILE A 592 24.68 -125.39 23.03
C ILE A 592 23.80 -126.57 23.49
N GLY A 593 22.56 -126.65 23.01
CA GLY A 593 21.66 -127.78 23.29
C GLY A 593 22.22 -129.12 22.82
N ARG A 594 22.70 -129.19 21.57
CA ARG A 594 23.39 -130.39 21.02
C ARG A 594 24.68 -130.71 21.77
N LEU A 595 25.50 -129.70 22.08
CA LEU A 595 26.74 -129.86 22.85
C LEU A 595 26.45 -130.45 24.24
N ALA A 596 25.38 -130.01 24.89
CA ALA A 596 24.92 -130.55 26.16
C ALA A 596 24.38 -131.98 26.03
N GLU A 597 23.62 -132.28 24.97
CA GLU A 597 23.17 -133.65 24.67
C GLU A 597 24.36 -134.59 24.43
N ASP A 598 25.32 -134.20 23.58
CA ASP A 598 26.58 -134.90 23.32
C ASP A 598 27.40 -135.08 24.60
N LEU A 599 27.47 -134.08 25.49
CA LEU A 599 28.12 -134.21 26.79
C LEU A 599 27.42 -135.26 27.68
N THR A 600 26.08 -135.25 27.78
CA THR A 600 25.37 -136.27 28.57
C THR A 600 25.43 -137.67 27.95
N ASN A 601 25.55 -137.77 26.63
CA ASN A 601 25.80 -139.06 25.96
C ASN A 601 27.22 -139.55 26.23
N ARG A 602 28.21 -138.66 26.26
CA ARG A 602 29.60 -139.00 26.62
C ARG A 602 29.76 -139.31 28.10
N GLU A 603 28.95 -138.72 28.97
CA GLU A 603 28.89 -139.09 30.39
C GLU A 603 28.37 -140.53 30.56
N LYS A 604 27.42 -140.97 29.71
CA LYS A 604 27.02 -142.39 29.59
C LYS A 604 28.14 -143.25 29.01
N ASP A 605 28.76 -142.85 27.90
CA ASP A 605 29.91 -143.58 27.31
C ASP A 605 31.04 -143.76 28.34
N ILE A 606 31.32 -142.74 29.15
CA ILE A 606 32.33 -142.78 30.21
C ILE A 606 31.88 -143.69 31.36
N ALA A 607 30.59 -143.69 31.74
CA ALA A 607 30.06 -144.65 32.70
C ALA A 607 30.09 -146.10 32.16
N GLU A 608 29.81 -146.32 30.88
CA GLU A 608 29.94 -147.61 30.19
C GLU A 608 31.41 -148.03 30.06
N PHE A 609 32.34 -147.12 29.79
CA PHE A 609 33.78 -147.40 29.83
C PHE A 609 34.24 -147.70 31.26
N GLN A 610 33.76 -146.99 32.29
CA GLN A 610 34.03 -147.33 33.69
C GLN A 610 33.46 -148.71 34.04
N GLN A 611 32.28 -149.08 33.53
CA GLN A 611 31.72 -150.41 33.68
C GLN A 611 32.50 -151.47 32.88
N MET A 612 33.02 -151.16 31.70
CA MET A 612 33.94 -152.03 30.95
C MET A 612 35.30 -152.17 31.64
N PHE A 613 35.82 -151.13 32.29
CA PHE A 613 37.03 -151.22 33.11
C PHE A 613 36.77 -151.98 34.41
N ALA A 614 35.60 -151.83 35.03
CA ALA A 614 35.17 -152.68 36.15
C ALA A 614 35.04 -154.14 35.71
N ASN A 615 34.47 -154.41 34.52
CA ASN A 615 34.37 -155.75 33.96
C ASN A 615 35.72 -156.32 33.51
N MET A 616 36.64 -155.51 32.95
CA MET A 616 38.00 -155.94 32.64
C MET A 616 38.82 -156.14 33.92
N SER A 617 38.59 -155.35 34.96
CA SER A 617 39.20 -155.57 36.29
C SER A 617 38.61 -156.80 36.96
N ALA A 618 37.33 -157.11 36.75
CA ALA A 618 36.70 -158.35 37.20
C ALA A 618 37.22 -159.55 36.40
N VAL A 619 37.41 -159.43 35.09
CA VAL A 619 38.05 -160.46 34.25
C VAL A 619 39.54 -160.60 34.57
N GLN A 620 40.23 -159.53 34.99
CA GLN A 620 41.60 -159.58 35.49
C GLN A 620 41.69 -160.24 36.86
N GLU A 621 40.69 -160.03 37.72
CA GLU A 621 40.60 -160.69 39.02
C GLU A 621 40.13 -162.15 38.88
N ASP A 622 39.26 -162.47 37.92
CA ASP A 622 38.93 -163.84 37.49
C ASP A 622 40.12 -164.53 36.82
N LEU A 623 40.94 -163.81 36.04
CA LEU A 623 42.20 -164.33 35.49
C LEU A 623 43.23 -164.59 36.60
N ARG A 624 43.22 -163.77 37.67
CA ARG A 624 43.92 -164.06 38.93
C ARG A 624 43.33 -165.27 39.64
N LEU A 625 42.01 -165.43 39.68
CA LEU A 625 41.32 -166.55 40.31
C LEU A 625 41.57 -167.87 39.55
N VAL A 626 41.60 -167.82 38.22
CA VAL A 626 42.00 -168.91 37.32
C VAL A 626 43.50 -169.19 37.45
N SER A 627 44.36 -168.17 37.64
CA SER A 627 45.76 -168.36 38.03
C SER A 627 45.88 -169.05 39.41
N LEU A 628 45.00 -168.71 40.35
CA LEU A 628 44.84 -169.34 41.68
C LEU A 628 44.27 -170.78 41.62
N GLN A 629 43.69 -171.19 40.49
CA GLN A 629 43.25 -172.57 40.25
C GLN A 629 44.27 -173.36 39.40
N LEU A 630 45.00 -172.71 38.50
CA LEU A 630 46.17 -173.28 37.81
C LEU A 630 47.29 -173.63 38.80
N SER A 631 47.47 -172.84 39.86
CA SER A 631 48.41 -173.13 40.95
C SER A 631 48.04 -174.31 41.85
N ARG A 632 46.89 -174.98 41.61
CA ARG A 632 46.45 -176.18 42.36
C ARG A 632 46.80 -177.53 41.73
N VAL A 633 47.47 -177.55 40.57
CA VAL A 633 47.75 -178.81 39.82
C VAL A 633 49.26 -179.17 39.79
N VAL A 634 50.14 -178.37 40.42
CA VAL A 634 51.59 -178.65 40.51
C VAL A 634 52.08 -178.54 41.97
N PRO A 635 52.99 -179.42 42.46
CA PRO A 635 53.43 -179.43 43.87
C PRO A 635 54.30 -178.22 44.29
N PRO A 636 54.46 -177.96 45.60
CA PRO A 636 54.93 -176.67 46.12
C PRO A 636 56.44 -176.54 46.33
N LEU A 637 56.92 -175.29 46.32
CA LEU A 637 58.24 -174.88 46.82
C LEU A 637 58.13 -173.51 47.52
N MET A 638 58.57 -173.45 48.77
CA MET A 638 58.95 -172.25 49.52
C MET A 638 60.45 -171.93 49.20
N PRO A 639 61.03 -170.76 49.56
CA PRO A 639 60.52 -169.70 50.45
C PRO A 639 60.68 -168.26 49.88
N GLU A 640 60.43 -167.27 50.73
CA GLU A 640 60.87 -165.88 50.55
C GLU A 640 62.41 -165.74 50.63
N VAL A 641 62.99 -165.03 49.66
CA VAL A 641 64.11 -164.06 49.80
C VAL A 641 63.87 -163.06 48.65
N GLY A 642 63.95 -161.73 48.79
CA GLY A 642 64.47 -160.90 49.87
C GLY A 642 65.28 -159.78 49.20
N GLY A 643 64.68 -158.60 49.05
CA GLY A 643 65.20 -157.54 48.18
C GLY A 643 64.59 -156.18 48.49
N GLU A 644 65.13 -155.52 49.50
CA GLU A 644 64.89 -154.10 49.77
C GLU A 644 65.39 -153.24 48.59
N MET A 645 64.76 -152.07 48.33
CA MET A 645 65.44 -150.76 48.32
C MET A 645 64.59 -149.61 47.71
N LEU A 646 64.38 -148.58 48.55
CA LEU A 646 64.33 -147.13 48.22
C LEU A 646 63.11 -146.51 47.48
N GLY A 647 62.92 -145.19 47.74
CA GLY A 647 61.86 -144.31 47.21
C GLY A 647 60.66 -144.16 48.17
N GLN A 648 60.60 -143.28 49.18
CA GLN A 648 61.03 -141.87 49.29
C GLN A 648 60.47 -140.93 48.19
N LYS A 649 59.95 -139.73 48.49
CA LYS A 649 59.49 -139.06 49.74
C LYS A 649 58.83 -137.70 49.35
N VAL A 650 58.04 -137.08 50.25
CA VAL A 650 57.73 -135.62 50.31
C VAL A 650 56.83 -135.02 49.18
N ASN A 651 56.10 -133.88 49.32
CA ASN A 651 55.25 -133.35 50.42
C ASN A 651 54.51 -132.05 49.98
N VAL A 652 53.37 -131.71 50.63
CA VAL A 652 52.80 -130.34 50.87
C VAL A 652 52.35 -129.42 49.71
N GLY A 653 51.27 -128.65 49.99
CA GLY A 653 50.72 -127.52 49.21
C GLY A 653 49.20 -127.64 49.00
N GLU A 654 48.31 -127.28 49.94
CA GLU A 654 47.95 -125.91 50.40
C GLU A 654 47.78 -124.92 49.23
N THR A 655 46.65 -124.20 49.07
CA THR A 655 45.99 -123.35 50.08
C THR A 655 44.48 -123.10 49.83
N LEU A 656 43.77 -122.63 50.88
CA LEU A 656 42.63 -121.70 50.78
C LEU A 656 43.15 -120.28 51.12
N PRO A 657 42.52 -119.17 50.68
CA PRO A 657 41.53 -118.52 51.55
C PRO A 657 40.42 -117.73 50.79
N GLN A 658 39.81 -116.74 51.45
CA GLN A 658 38.52 -116.10 51.11
C GLN A 658 38.64 -114.62 50.71
N THR A 659 37.58 -114.09 50.06
CA THR A 659 37.01 -112.71 50.14
C THR A 659 37.92 -111.46 50.00
N LEU A 660 37.54 -110.52 49.11
CA LEU A 660 36.92 -109.23 49.52
C LEU A 660 36.42 -108.38 48.32
N GLU A 661 35.90 -107.19 48.64
CA GLU A 661 35.12 -106.22 47.83
C GLU A 661 35.89 -105.53 46.67
N GLY A 662 35.14 -104.87 45.77
CA GLY A 662 35.68 -103.88 44.82
C GLY A 662 34.68 -103.47 43.73
N GLU A 663 34.29 -102.18 43.67
CA GLU A 663 33.49 -101.60 42.58
C GLU A 663 34.37 -101.14 41.41
N LEU A 664 33.90 -101.32 40.16
CA LEU A 664 33.91 -100.31 39.07
C LEU A 664 33.16 -100.81 37.81
#